data_AF-A0A2K5R9K6-F1
#
_entry.id   AF-A0A2K5R9K6-F1
#
_cell.length_a   1.000
_cell.length_b   1.000
_cell.length_c   1.000
_cell.angle_alpha   90.00
_cell.angle_beta   90.00
_cell.angle_gamma   90.00
#
_symmetry.space_group_name_H-M   'P 1'
#
loop_
_entity.id
_entity.type
_entity.pdbx_description
1 polymer ?
#
loop_
_entity_poly.entity_id
_entity_poly.type
_entity_poly.pdbx_seq_one_letter_code
_entity_poly.pdbx_strand_id
1 'polypeptide(L)'
;MAGAAGLMAEVSWKVLERRARTKRSGSVYEPLKSINLPRPDNETLWDKLDHYYRIVKSTLLLYQSPTTGLFPTKTCGGDQKAKIQDSLYCAAGAWALALAYRRIDDDKGRTHELEHSAIKCMRGILYCYMRQADKVQQFKQDPRPTTCLHSVFNVHTGDELLSYEEYGHLQINAVSLYLLYLVEMISSGLQIVYNTDEVSFIQNLVFCVERVYRVPDFGVWERGSKYNNGSTELHSSSVGLAKAALEAINGFNLFGNQGCSWSVIFVDLDAHNRNRQTLCSLLPRESRSHNTDAALLPCISYPAFALDDEVLFSQTLDKVVRKLKGKYGFKRFLRDGYRTSLEDPNRSYYRPAEIKLFDGIECEFPIFFLYMMIDGVFRGNPEQVQEYQNLLTPVLHQTTEGYPVVPKYYYVPADFVEYEKNNPGSQKRFPSNCGRDGKLFLWGQALYIIAKLLADELISPKDIDPVQRYVPLQNQRNVSMRFSNQGPLENDLVVHVALIAESQRLQVFLNTYGIQTQTPQQVEPIQIWPQQELVKAYLYLGINEKLGLSGRPDRPIGCLGTSKIYRILGKTVVCYPIIFDLSDFYMSQDVLLLIDDIKNALQFIKQYWKMHGRPLFLVLIREDNIRGSRFNPILDMLAALKKGIIGGVKVHVDRLQTLISGAVVEQLDFLRISDTEELPEFKSFEELEPPKHSKVKRQSSTPSAPELEQQLDVNISEWKDKPTYEILQKLNDCSCLASQAILLGILLKREGPNFITKEGTVSDHIERIYRRAGSKKLWLAVRYGAAFTQKFSSSIAPHITTFLVHGKQVTLGAFGHEEEVISNPLSPRVIKNIIYYKCNTHDEREAVIQQELVIHIGWIISNNPELFSGMLKIRIGWIIHAMEYELQIRGGDKPALDLYQLSPSEVKQLLLDILQPQQNGRCWLNRRQIDGSLNRTPTGFYDRVWQILERTPNGIIVAGKHLPQQPTLSDMTMYEMNFSLLVEDTLGNIDQPRYRQIVVELLMVVSIVLERNPELEFQDKVDLDRLVKEAFNEFQKDQSRLKEIEKQDDMTSFYNTPPLGKKGTCSYLTKAVMNLLLEGEVKSNNDDPCLIS
;
A
#
# COMPACT_ATOMS: atom_id res chain seq x y z
N MET A 1 21.58 74.51 48.42
CA MET A 1 22.01 74.59 49.83
C MET A 1 21.18 73.60 50.64
N ALA A 2 21.88 72.78 51.45
CA ALA A 2 21.47 72.01 52.65
C ALA A 2 19.99 71.56 52.79
N GLY A 3 19.62 70.29 52.97
CA GLY A 3 20.11 69.33 53.99
C GLY A 3 19.52 69.69 55.36
N ALA A 4 19.05 68.81 56.25
CA ALA A 4 18.85 67.36 56.32
C ALA A 4 18.12 67.07 57.65
N ALA A 5 17.47 65.89 57.75
CA ALA A 5 17.27 65.03 58.94
C ALA A 5 16.53 65.55 60.19
N GLY A 6 15.75 64.75 60.94
CA GLY A 6 15.42 63.33 60.87
C GLY A 6 14.82 62.81 62.21
N LEU A 7 14.20 61.61 62.15
CA LEU A 7 14.03 60.55 63.19
C LEU A 7 13.31 60.86 64.53
N MET A 8 12.60 59.96 65.24
CA MET A 8 11.93 58.65 65.08
C MET A 8 11.28 58.32 66.46
N ALA A 9 10.16 57.56 66.52
CA ALA A 9 9.84 56.57 67.58
C ALA A 9 8.45 55.87 67.39
N GLU A 10 8.52 54.55 67.18
CA GLU A 10 7.71 53.35 67.55
C GLU A 10 6.30 53.41 68.22
N VAL A 11 5.34 52.43 68.18
CA VAL A 11 4.80 51.35 67.27
C VAL A 11 3.45 50.87 67.90
N SER A 12 2.42 50.55 67.08
CA SER A 12 1.22 49.68 67.32
C SER A 12 0.11 50.12 68.30
N TRP A 13 -1.21 50.02 68.03
CA TRP A 13 -1.98 48.99 67.32
C TRP A 13 -3.35 49.53 66.83
N LYS A 14 -3.87 48.90 65.77
CA LYS A 14 -5.29 48.80 65.34
C LYS A 14 -5.92 49.96 64.53
N VAL A 15 -6.33 49.57 63.31
CA VAL A 15 -7.32 50.18 62.41
C VAL A 15 -6.81 51.36 61.57
N LEU A 16 -6.31 51.06 60.37
CA LEU A 16 -6.54 51.75 59.08
C LEU A 16 -5.38 51.45 58.12
N GLU A 17 -5.49 50.39 57.33
CA GLU A 17 -4.59 50.17 56.22
C GLU A 17 -5.39 49.79 54.97
N ARG A 18 -5.36 50.70 53.97
CA ARG A 18 -5.15 50.43 52.53
C ARG A 18 -5.77 51.54 51.68
N ARG A 19 -5.04 52.64 51.52
CA ARG A 19 -5.18 53.55 50.36
C ARG A 19 -3.82 54.17 49.99
N ALA A 20 -3.54 54.14 48.68
CA ALA A 20 -2.51 54.86 47.92
C ALA A 20 -1.09 54.24 48.01
N ARG A 21 -0.29 54.04 46.95
CA ARG A 21 -0.20 54.56 45.56
C ARG A 21 0.37 53.40 44.69
N THR A 22 0.29 53.33 43.35
CA THR A 22 0.91 54.25 42.36
C THR A 22 0.37 54.00 40.94
N LYS A 23 0.19 55.08 40.18
CA LYS A 23 -0.11 55.11 38.73
C LYS A 23 1.10 54.70 37.89
N ARG A 24 0.91 53.82 36.91
CA ARG A 24 1.65 53.77 35.63
C ARG A 24 0.68 53.40 34.50
N SER A 25 0.92 53.98 33.32
CA SER A 25 0.17 53.92 32.08
C SER A 25 -0.15 52.49 31.62
N GLY A 26 -1.44 52.21 31.36
CA GLY A 26 -1.93 50.92 30.88
C GLY A 26 -1.68 50.70 29.39
N SER A 27 -1.04 49.58 29.08
CA SER A 27 -0.86 49.01 27.74
C SER A 27 -2.17 48.36 27.25
N VAL A 28 -2.48 48.55 25.97
CA VAL A 28 -3.60 47.94 25.25
C VAL A 28 -3.20 46.49 24.95
N TYR A 29 -3.55 45.52 25.81
CA TYR A 29 -3.76 44.08 25.53
C TYR A 29 -3.79 43.31 26.87
N GLU A 30 -4.97 43.17 27.48
CA GLU A 30 -5.26 42.10 28.43
C GLU A 30 -6.65 41.53 28.09
N PRO A 31 -6.82 40.20 27.93
CA PRO A 31 -8.12 39.61 27.69
C PRO A 31 -8.93 39.60 28.98
N LEU A 32 -10.13 40.20 28.91
CA LEU A 32 -11.14 40.18 29.97
C LEU A 32 -11.39 38.74 30.45
N LYS A 33 -11.26 38.54 31.77
CA LYS A 33 -11.63 37.31 32.48
C LYS A 33 -13.05 36.88 32.11
N SER A 34 -13.20 35.60 31.79
CA SER A 34 -14.47 34.91 31.56
C SER A 34 -15.41 35.11 32.75
N ILE A 35 -16.53 35.77 32.49
CA ILE A 35 -17.70 35.74 33.38
C ILE A 35 -18.30 34.35 33.19
N ASN A 36 -18.23 33.51 34.23
CA ASN A 36 -19.08 32.34 34.35
C ASN A 36 -20.53 32.81 34.35
N LEU A 37 -21.23 32.64 33.23
CA LEU A 37 -22.68 32.73 33.19
C LEU A 37 -23.25 31.57 34.02
N PRO A 38 -24.23 31.81 34.91
CA PRO A 38 -24.93 30.72 35.58
C PRO A 38 -25.67 29.90 34.53
N ARG A 39 -25.49 28.57 34.54
CA ARG A 39 -26.36 27.65 33.78
C ARG A 39 -27.76 27.68 34.40
N PRO A 40 -28.83 28.02 33.67
CA PRO A 40 -30.18 27.78 34.14
C PRO A 40 -30.53 26.30 33.90
N ASP A 41 -30.90 25.58 34.95
CA ASP A 41 -31.24 24.14 34.95
C ASP A 41 -32.52 23.77 34.17
N ASN A 42 -33.00 24.60 33.24
CA ASN A 42 -34.22 24.40 32.44
C ASN A 42 -34.06 24.82 30.96
N GLU A 43 -32.92 24.58 30.32
CA GLU A 43 -32.82 24.73 28.85
C GLU A 43 -33.57 23.58 28.15
N THR A 44 -34.54 23.92 27.31
CA THR A 44 -35.26 22.92 26.52
C THR A 44 -34.34 22.36 25.41
N LEU A 45 -34.65 21.17 24.88
CA LEU A 45 -33.94 20.61 23.73
C LEU A 45 -33.93 21.58 22.54
N TRP A 46 -35.04 22.32 22.37
CA TRP A 46 -35.16 23.35 21.34
C TRP A 46 -34.16 24.49 21.56
N ASP A 47 -33.99 24.98 22.79
CA ASP A 47 -33.05 26.09 23.09
C ASP A 47 -31.60 25.69 22.77
N LYS A 48 -31.21 24.46 23.12
CA LYS A 48 -29.89 23.91 22.79
C LYS A 48 -29.67 23.81 21.28
N LEU A 49 -30.64 23.28 20.55
CA LEU A 49 -30.53 23.17 19.09
C LEU A 49 -30.59 24.54 18.41
N ASP A 50 -31.35 25.49 18.94
CA ASP A 50 -31.40 26.87 18.45
C ASP A 50 -30.05 27.55 18.61
N HIS A 51 -29.36 27.32 19.73
CA HIS A 51 -27.99 27.81 19.93
C HIS A 51 -27.03 27.28 18.85
N TYR A 52 -27.02 25.96 18.60
CA TYR A 52 -26.19 25.38 17.54
C TYR A 52 -26.58 25.84 16.14
N TYR A 53 -27.88 26.04 15.89
CA TYR A 53 -28.36 26.58 14.62
C TYR A 53 -27.85 27.99 14.36
N ARG A 54 -27.85 28.87 15.37
CA ARG A 54 -27.26 30.21 15.24
C ARG A 54 -25.74 30.14 14.98
N ILE A 55 -25.03 29.23 15.64
CA ILE A 55 -23.60 28.99 15.37
C ILE A 55 -23.40 28.57 13.91
N VAL A 56 -24.12 27.55 13.43
CA VAL A 56 -24.02 27.05 12.05
C VAL A 56 -24.36 28.15 11.05
N LYS A 57 -25.39 28.94 11.31
CA LYS A 57 -25.82 30.03 10.43
C LYS A 57 -24.76 31.12 10.32
N SER A 58 -24.21 31.59 11.44
CA SER A 58 -23.20 32.68 11.47
C SER A 58 -21.80 32.24 11.06
N THR A 59 -21.41 30.98 11.32
CA THR A 59 -20.01 30.52 11.14
C THR A 59 -19.78 29.64 9.92
N LEU A 60 -20.81 28.97 9.40
CA LEU A 60 -20.73 28.10 8.22
C LEU A 60 -21.59 28.61 7.07
N LEU A 61 -22.92 28.61 7.24
CA LEU A 61 -23.87 28.83 6.13
C LEU A 61 -23.81 30.23 5.55
N LEU A 62 -23.37 31.22 6.33
CA LEU A 62 -23.09 32.57 5.86
C LEU A 62 -22.15 32.59 4.64
N TYR A 63 -21.24 31.64 4.55
CA TYR A 63 -20.21 31.56 3.51
C TYR A 63 -20.55 30.57 2.39
N GLN A 64 -21.67 29.85 2.49
CA GLN A 64 -22.06 28.89 1.47
C GLN A 64 -22.44 29.61 0.17
N SER A 65 -21.90 29.14 -0.95
CA SER A 65 -22.24 29.69 -2.26
C SER A 65 -23.71 29.45 -2.61
N PRO A 66 -24.48 30.50 -2.98
CA PRO A 66 -25.87 30.34 -3.36
C PRO A 66 -26.05 29.69 -4.74
N THR A 67 -25.01 29.62 -5.58
CA THR A 67 -25.07 29.00 -6.90
C THR A 67 -24.72 27.51 -6.82
N THR A 68 -23.50 27.20 -6.38
CA THR A 68 -22.96 25.83 -6.38
C THR A 68 -23.19 25.09 -5.07
N GLY A 69 -23.42 25.79 -3.95
CA GLY A 69 -23.43 25.19 -2.62
C GLY A 69 -22.06 24.91 -2.02
N LEU A 70 -20.96 25.22 -2.73
CA LEU A 70 -19.58 25.04 -2.25
C LEU A 70 -19.21 26.07 -1.17
N PHE A 71 -18.17 25.75 -0.40
CA PHE A 71 -17.64 26.62 0.65
C PHE A 71 -16.25 27.16 0.29
N PRO A 72 -15.96 28.46 0.52
CA PRO A 72 -14.68 29.07 0.19
C PRO A 72 -13.58 28.65 1.19
N THR A 73 -12.33 28.59 0.74
CA THR A 73 -11.19 28.25 1.62
C THR A 73 -10.83 29.37 2.60
N LYS A 74 -11.15 30.62 2.24
CA LYS A 74 -11.01 31.78 3.10
C LYS A 74 -12.32 32.55 3.16
N THR A 75 -12.67 32.97 4.36
CA THR A 75 -13.91 33.69 4.69
C THR A 75 -13.79 35.21 4.56
N CYS A 76 -12.60 35.73 4.22
CA CYS A 76 -12.35 37.15 3.99
C CYS A 76 -11.52 37.36 2.72
N GLY A 77 -11.62 38.55 2.13
CA GLY A 77 -10.75 38.98 1.03
C GLY A 77 -11.15 38.49 -0.36
N GLY A 78 -12.42 38.10 -0.56
CA GLY A 78 -12.96 37.75 -1.88
C GLY A 78 -12.38 36.48 -2.49
N ASP A 79 -11.93 35.52 -1.67
CA ASP A 79 -11.36 34.27 -2.15
C ASP A 79 -12.38 33.45 -2.94
N GLN A 80 -12.03 33.13 -4.18
CA GLN A 80 -12.89 32.37 -5.08
C GLN A 80 -12.61 30.86 -5.04
N LYS A 81 -11.65 30.40 -4.22
CA LYS A 81 -11.26 28.99 -4.16
C LYS A 81 -12.16 28.22 -3.22
N ALA A 82 -12.67 27.08 -3.67
CA ALA A 82 -13.37 26.08 -2.86
C ALA A 82 -12.63 24.76 -2.93
N LYS A 83 -12.27 24.20 -1.76
CA LYS A 83 -11.69 22.86 -1.66
C LYS A 83 -12.78 21.84 -1.44
N ILE A 84 -12.71 20.71 -2.15
CA ILE A 84 -13.69 19.64 -2.01
C ILE A 84 -13.71 19.11 -0.57
N GLN A 85 -12.55 18.81 0.00
CA GLN A 85 -12.46 18.30 1.38
C GLN A 85 -13.10 19.25 2.40
N ASP A 86 -12.76 20.53 2.37
CA ASP A 86 -13.33 21.53 3.30
C ASP A 86 -14.85 21.62 3.13
N SER A 87 -15.34 21.62 1.88
CA SER A 87 -16.77 21.69 1.56
C SER A 87 -17.53 20.45 2.06
N LEU A 88 -16.94 19.25 1.96
CA LEU A 88 -17.51 18.00 2.47
C LEU A 88 -17.73 18.05 3.99
N TYR A 89 -16.74 18.50 4.75
CA TYR A 89 -16.90 18.64 6.20
C TYR A 89 -17.94 19.70 6.56
N CYS A 90 -18.00 20.83 5.83
CA CYS A 90 -19.04 21.84 6.03
C CYS A 90 -20.45 21.27 5.80
N ALA A 91 -20.64 20.50 4.73
CA ALA A 91 -21.89 19.81 4.46
C ALA A 91 -22.23 18.80 5.58
N ALA A 92 -21.23 18.04 6.06
CA ALA A 92 -21.40 17.11 7.18
C ALA A 92 -21.80 17.83 8.49
N GLY A 93 -21.26 19.03 8.76
CA GLY A 93 -21.64 19.83 9.92
C GLY A 93 -23.09 20.32 9.87
N ALA A 94 -23.56 20.78 8.71
CA ALA A 94 -24.96 21.16 8.50
C ALA A 94 -25.90 19.95 8.59
N TRP A 95 -25.52 18.83 7.97
CA TRP A 95 -26.24 17.57 8.01
C TRP A 95 -26.38 17.00 9.43
N ALA A 96 -25.30 16.99 10.22
CA ALA A 96 -25.33 16.51 11.60
C ALA A 96 -26.31 17.32 12.48
N LEU A 97 -26.36 18.64 12.31
CA LEU A 97 -27.35 19.45 13.00
C LEU A 97 -28.78 19.18 12.50
N ALA A 98 -28.96 18.96 11.20
CA ALA A 98 -30.27 18.60 10.65
C ALA A 98 -30.81 17.29 11.26
N LEU A 99 -29.94 16.29 11.40
CA LEU A 99 -30.28 15.02 12.05
C LEU A 99 -30.71 15.21 13.51
N ALA A 100 -30.10 16.15 14.22
CA ALA A 100 -30.50 16.50 15.59
C ALA A 100 -31.91 17.10 15.62
N TYR A 101 -32.24 17.98 14.65
CA TYR A 101 -33.57 18.58 14.53
C TYR A 101 -34.68 17.59 14.16
N ARG A 102 -34.37 16.49 13.45
CA ARG A 102 -35.35 15.41 13.16
C ARG A 102 -35.94 14.76 14.41
N ARG A 103 -35.34 14.97 15.59
CA ARG A 103 -35.83 14.46 16.88
C ARG A 103 -36.90 15.36 17.51
N ILE A 104 -37.24 16.50 16.89
CA ILE A 104 -38.27 17.45 17.32
C ILE A 104 -39.41 17.45 16.28
N ASP A 105 -40.67 17.52 16.75
CA ASP A 105 -41.86 17.56 15.88
C ASP A 105 -42.03 18.90 15.14
N ASP A 106 -41.88 20.05 15.83
CA ASP A 106 -41.92 21.40 15.23
C ASP A 106 -40.53 22.05 15.25
N ASP A 107 -39.80 21.88 14.15
CA ASP A 107 -38.47 22.42 13.94
C ASP A 107 -38.47 23.81 13.25
N LYS A 108 -39.66 24.38 12.99
CA LYS A 108 -39.85 25.62 12.23
C LYS A 108 -39.17 25.62 10.84
N GLY A 109 -39.06 24.44 10.21
CA GLY A 109 -38.47 24.27 8.87
C GLY A 109 -36.94 24.24 8.83
N ARG A 110 -36.27 24.19 9.99
CA ARG A 110 -34.79 24.20 10.08
C ARG A 110 -34.15 22.93 9.52
N THR A 111 -34.78 21.76 9.71
CA THR A 111 -34.32 20.50 9.13
C THR A 111 -34.26 20.63 7.62
N HIS A 112 -35.34 21.12 7.00
CA HIS A 112 -35.41 21.28 5.55
C HIS A 112 -34.30 22.20 5.03
N GLU A 113 -34.06 23.34 5.69
CA GLU A 113 -33.00 24.27 5.31
C GLU A 113 -31.60 23.64 5.39
N LEU A 114 -31.29 22.99 6.52
CA LEU A 114 -29.98 22.38 6.77
C LEU A 114 -29.72 21.19 5.84
N GLU A 115 -30.72 20.34 5.62
CA GLU A 115 -30.62 19.21 4.68
C GLU A 115 -30.39 19.69 3.25
N HIS A 116 -31.16 20.69 2.79
CA HIS A 116 -31.00 21.22 1.44
C HIS A 116 -29.69 21.98 1.26
N SER A 117 -29.14 22.58 2.32
CA SER A 117 -27.79 23.13 2.31
C SER A 117 -26.74 22.02 2.07
N ALA A 118 -26.83 20.89 2.79
CA ALA A 118 -25.93 19.75 2.59
C ALA A 118 -26.09 19.12 1.21
N ILE A 119 -27.33 18.87 0.76
CA ILE A 119 -27.64 18.33 -0.58
C ILE A 119 -27.06 19.23 -1.66
N LYS A 120 -27.25 20.55 -1.55
CA LYS A 120 -26.75 21.51 -2.53
C LYS A 120 -25.22 21.47 -2.64
N CYS A 121 -24.51 21.41 -1.51
CA CYS A 121 -23.06 21.25 -1.52
C CYS A 121 -22.62 19.95 -2.21
N MET A 122 -23.22 18.81 -1.83
CA MET A 122 -22.88 17.51 -2.43
C MET A 122 -23.15 17.47 -3.94
N ARG A 123 -24.27 18.04 -4.38
CA ARG A 123 -24.60 18.18 -5.81
C ARG A 123 -23.68 19.14 -6.54
N GLY A 124 -23.25 20.23 -5.89
CA GLY A 124 -22.23 21.14 -6.42
C GLY A 124 -20.91 20.44 -6.69
N ILE A 125 -20.46 19.59 -5.76
CA ILE A 125 -19.26 18.76 -5.93
C ILE A 125 -19.43 17.79 -7.10
N LEU A 126 -20.58 17.09 -7.16
CA LEU A 126 -20.90 16.19 -8.29
C LEU A 126 -20.85 16.92 -9.62
N TYR A 127 -21.44 18.11 -9.71
CA TYR A 127 -21.42 18.95 -10.90
C TYR A 127 -19.98 19.30 -11.32
N CYS A 128 -19.13 19.71 -10.38
CA CYS A 128 -17.71 20.00 -10.64
C CYS A 128 -16.94 18.77 -11.15
N TYR A 129 -17.23 17.57 -10.62
CA TYR A 129 -16.60 16.34 -11.08
C TYR A 129 -17.12 15.86 -12.43
N MET A 130 -18.43 15.95 -12.69
CA MET A 130 -19.00 15.52 -13.98
C MET A 130 -18.46 16.32 -15.16
N ARG A 131 -18.10 17.59 -14.94
CA ARG A 131 -17.43 18.42 -15.94
C ARG A 131 -16.02 17.94 -16.31
N GLN A 132 -15.46 17.02 -15.54
CA GLN A 132 -14.14 16.39 -15.74
C GLN A 132 -14.25 14.93 -16.17
N ALA A 133 -15.36 14.53 -16.81
CA ALA A 133 -15.57 13.15 -17.24
C ALA A 133 -14.46 12.62 -18.17
N ASP A 134 -13.89 13.49 -19.02
CA ASP A 134 -12.74 13.20 -19.87
C ASP A 134 -11.48 12.85 -19.05
N LYS A 135 -11.22 13.58 -17.96
CA LYS A 135 -10.11 13.27 -17.02
C LYS A 135 -10.36 11.96 -16.30
N VAL A 136 -11.60 11.70 -15.85
CA VAL A 136 -11.98 10.40 -15.25
C VAL A 136 -11.71 9.25 -16.22
N GLN A 137 -12.08 9.41 -17.49
CA GLN A 137 -11.84 8.42 -18.55
C GLN A 137 -10.35 8.15 -18.78
N GLN A 138 -9.50 9.17 -18.73
CA GLN A 138 -8.05 9.03 -18.88
C GLN A 138 -7.42 8.40 -17.63
N PHE A 139 -7.79 8.89 -16.44
CA PHE A 139 -7.21 8.46 -15.17
C PHE A 139 -7.48 6.98 -14.86
N LYS A 140 -8.67 6.45 -15.19
CA LYS A 140 -8.97 5.03 -14.95
C LYS A 140 -8.11 4.07 -15.79
N GLN A 141 -7.59 4.54 -16.93
CA GLN A 141 -6.69 3.79 -17.81
C GLN A 141 -5.24 3.93 -17.35
N ASP A 142 -4.80 5.17 -17.12
CA ASP A 142 -3.44 5.48 -16.67
C ASP A 142 -3.48 6.55 -15.57
N PRO A 143 -3.38 6.14 -14.29
CA PRO A 143 -3.48 7.07 -13.17
C PRO A 143 -2.20 7.90 -13.05
N ARG A 144 -2.20 9.06 -13.70
CA ARG A 144 -1.11 10.05 -13.63
C ARG A 144 -1.58 11.35 -12.98
N PRO A 145 -0.66 12.10 -12.33
CA PRO A 145 -0.99 13.40 -11.77
C PRO A 145 -1.54 14.40 -12.81
N THR A 146 -1.07 14.37 -14.06
CA THR A 146 -1.55 15.25 -15.13
C THR A 146 -3.00 14.96 -15.57
N THR A 147 -3.48 13.74 -15.34
CA THR A 147 -4.83 13.29 -15.73
C THR A 147 -5.78 13.21 -14.52
N CYS A 148 -5.36 13.70 -13.35
CA CYS A 148 -6.16 13.57 -12.13
C CYS A 148 -7.35 14.55 -12.08
N LEU A 149 -8.32 14.22 -11.24
CA LEU A 149 -9.43 15.13 -10.96
C LEU A 149 -8.94 16.32 -10.13
N HIS A 150 -9.44 17.50 -10.44
CA HIS A 150 -9.18 18.71 -9.67
C HIS A 150 -9.87 18.62 -8.32
N SER A 151 -9.19 19.12 -7.29
CA SER A 151 -9.68 19.18 -5.92
C SER A 151 -10.03 20.59 -5.44
N VAL A 152 -9.72 21.60 -6.27
CA VAL A 152 -9.98 23.02 -6.00
C VAL A 152 -10.75 23.60 -7.18
N PHE A 153 -11.86 24.26 -6.89
CA PHE A 153 -12.76 24.85 -7.88
C PHE A 153 -13.08 26.29 -7.56
N ASN A 154 -13.65 27.00 -8.53
CA ASN A 154 -14.28 28.28 -8.28
C ASN A 154 -15.56 28.07 -7.43
N VAL A 155 -15.63 28.76 -6.31
CA VAL A 155 -16.75 28.67 -5.35
C VAL A 155 -18.09 29.09 -5.97
N HIS A 156 -18.11 29.97 -6.97
CA HIS A 156 -19.34 30.48 -7.58
C HIS A 156 -19.71 29.81 -8.91
N THR A 157 -18.73 29.45 -9.73
CA THR A 157 -18.98 28.85 -11.06
C THR A 157 -18.77 27.34 -11.10
N GLY A 158 -17.97 26.79 -10.18
CA GLY A 158 -17.53 25.39 -10.24
C GLY A 158 -16.50 25.10 -11.34
N ASP A 159 -15.89 26.13 -11.92
CA ASP A 159 -14.81 25.98 -12.91
C ASP A 159 -13.49 25.58 -12.25
N GLU A 160 -12.61 24.99 -13.03
CA GLU A 160 -11.21 24.76 -12.65
C GLU A 160 -10.49 26.10 -12.55
N LEU A 161 -9.80 26.33 -11.43
CA LEU A 161 -9.09 27.59 -11.17
C LEU A 161 -7.58 27.49 -11.35
N LEU A 162 -7.02 26.32 -11.06
CA LEU A 162 -5.58 26.08 -11.03
C LEU A 162 -5.30 24.93 -11.99
N SER A 163 -4.20 25.04 -12.70
CA SER A 163 -3.66 23.93 -13.48
C SER A 163 -2.92 22.93 -12.57
N TYR A 164 -2.69 21.73 -13.07
CA TYR A 164 -1.86 20.73 -12.39
C TYR A 164 -0.44 21.23 -12.06
N GLU A 165 0.16 22.07 -12.91
CA GLU A 165 1.51 22.61 -12.68
C GLU A 165 1.56 23.57 -11.49
N GLU A 166 0.44 24.25 -11.23
CA GLU A 166 0.30 25.21 -10.13
C GLU A 166 -0.13 24.54 -8.81
N TYR A 167 -0.76 23.36 -8.89
CA TYR A 167 -1.34 22.70 -7.74
C TYR A 167 -1.39 21.18 -7.85
N GLY A 168 -0.94 20.49 -6.80
CA GLY A 168 -0.96 19.03 -6.67
C GLY A 168 -2.39 18.48 -6.50
N HIS A 169 -3.17 18.47 -7.58
CA HIS A 169 -4.58 18.11 -7.57
C HIS A 169 -4.88 16.63 -7.29
N LEU A 170 -3.89 15.75 -7.44
CA LEU A 170 -4.07 14.31 -7.22
C LEU A 170 -4.32 14.04 -5.73
N GLN A 171 -5.60 14.05 -5.36
CA GLN A 171 -6.12 13.90 -4.00
C GLN A 171 -7.22 12.85 -3.96
N ILE A 172 -6.79 11.60 -3.92
CA ILE A 172 -7.70 10.46 -3.94
C ILE A 172 -8.52 10.41 -2.65
N ASN A 173 -7.92 10.80 -1.52
CA ASN A 173 -8.60 10.95 -0.24
C ASN A 173 -9.88 11.82 -0.34
N ALA A 174 -9.86 12.89 -1.14
CA ALA A 174 -11.03 13.77 -1.30
C ALA A 174 -12.16 13.10 -2.09
N VAL A 175 -11.84 12.38 -3.17
CA VAL A 175 -12.81 11.61 -3.95
C VAL A 175 -13.41 10.48 -3.10
N SER A 176 -12.56 9.76 -2.36
CA SER A 176 -12.99 8.70 -1.43
C SER A 176 -13.90 9.25 -0.32
N LEU A 177 -13.55 10.39 0.27
CA LEU A 177 -14.39 11.05 1.28
C LEU A 177 -15.74 11.50 0.72
N TYR A 178 -15.79 11.99 -0.52
CA TYR A 178 -17.04 12.31 -1.20
C TYR A 178 -17.93 11.07 -1.35
N LEU A 179 -17.38 9.94 -1.84
CA LEU A 179 -18.12 8.69 -1.98
C LEU A 179 -18.62 8.17 -0.62
N LEU A 180 -17.82 8.31 0.43
CA LEU A 180 -18.19 7.93 1.78
C LEU A 180 -19.39 8.73 2.29
N TYR A 181 -19.30 10.07 2.28
CA TYR A 181 -20.40 10.92 2.73
C TYR A 181 -21.63 10.82 1.83
N LEU A 182 -21.46 10.55 0.53
CA LEU A 182 -22.57 10.30 -0.38
C LEU A 182 -23.41 9.11 0.11
N VAL A 183 -22.77 8.00 0.47
CA VAL A 183 -23.45 6.81 1.01
C VAL A 183 -24.13 7.13 2.35
N GLU A 184 -23.42 7.78 3.29
CA GLU A 184 -23.98 8.10 4.61
C GLU A 184 -25.20 9.01 4.54
N MET A 185 -25.09 10.08 3.73
CA MET A 185 -26.17 11.06 3.57
C MET A 185 -27.39 10.43 2.88
N ILE A 186 -27.19 9.62 1.83
CA ILE A 186 -28.31 8.91 1.17
C ILE A 186 -28.92 7.86 2.11
N SER A 187 -28.10 7.15 2.89
CA SER A 187 -28.57 6.17 3.89
C SER A 187 -29.40 6.84 4.99
N SER A 188 -29.10 8.09 5.34
CA SER A 188 -29.92 8.89 6.24
C SER A 188 -31.24 9.40 5.61
N GLY A 189 -31.47 9.16 4.32
CA GLY A 189 -32.69 9.53 3.60
C GLY A 189 -32.57 10.77 2.69
N LEU A 190 -31.38 11.35 2.52
CA LEU A 190 -31.20 12.49 1.61
C LEU A 190 -31.19 12.04 0.15
N GLN A 191 -31.83 12.81 -0.74
CA GLN A 191 -31.83 12.56 -2.17
C GLN A 191 -30.79 13.43 -2.87
N ILE A 192 -29.63 12.85 -3.17
CA ILE A 192 -28.49 13.56 -3.79
C ILE A 192 -28.36 13.25 -5.29
N VAL A 193 -28.56 12.00 -5.70
CA VAL A 193 -28.42 11.52 -7.09
C VAL A 193 -29.81 11.38 -7.73
N TYR A 194 -29.99 11.87 -8.96
CA TYR A 194 -31.31 12.00 -9.59
C TYR A 194 -31.48 11.25 -10.92
N ASN A 195 -30.42 10.94 -11.64
CA ASN A 195 -30.53 10.31 -12.94
C ASN A 195 -29.46 9.23 -13.18
N THR A 196 -29.64 8.44 -14.23
CA THR A 196 -28.73 7.34 -14.60
C THR A 196 -27.37 7.82 -15.09
N ASP A 197 -27.28 9.02 -15.66
CA ASP A 197 -25.99 9.58 -16.10
C ASP A 197 -25.08 9.88 -14.90
N GLU A 198 -25.65 10.42 -13.81
CA GLU A 198 -24.97 10.62 -12.52
C GLU A 198 -24.55 9.27 -11.88
N VAL A 199 -25.38 8.22 -11.97
CA VAL A 199 -25.04 6.87 -11.50
C VAL A 199 -23.84 6.30 -12.26
N SER A 200 -23.86 6.34 -13.60
CA SER A 200 -22.74 5.87 -14.42
C SER A 200 -21.46 6.66 -14.14
N PHE A 201 -21.57 7.97 -13.90
CA PHE A 201 -20.42 8.78 -13.51
C PHE A 201 -19.82 8.34 -12.18
N ILE A 202 -20.64 8.14 -11.14
CA ILE A 202 -20.19 7.66 -9.82
C ILE A 202 -19.57 6.26 -9.93
N GLN A 203 -20.13 5.37 -10.74
CA GLN A 203 -19.55 4.05 -11.02
C GLN A 203 -18.13 4.17 -11.63
N ASN A 204 -17.89 5.16 -12.49
CA ASN A 204 -16.55 5.42 -13.03
C ASN A 204 -15.59 6.02 -11.99
N LEU A 205 -16.07 6.86 -11.06
CA LEU A 205 -15.26 7.31 -9.92
C LEU A 205 -14.79 6.14 -9.05
N VAL A 206 -15.65 5.15 -8.83
CA VAL A 206 -15.28 3.92 -8.12
C VAL A 206 -14.11 3.20 -8.80
N PHE A 207 -14.11 3.09 -10.14
CA PHE A 207 -13.00 2.46 -10.87
C PHE A 207 -11.66 3.20 -10.71
N CYS A 208 -11.69 4.50 -10.45
CA CYS A 208 -10.50 5.28 -10.10
C CYS A 208 -10.01 4.94 -8.68
N VAL A 209 -10.94 4.84 -7.72
CA VAL A 209 -10.65 4.56 -6.30
C VAL A 209 -10.25 3.09 -6.05
N GLU A 210 -10.65 2.14 -6.89
CA GLU A 210 -10.24 0.73 -6.77
C GLU A 210 -8.72 0.50 -6.81
N ARG A 211 -7.95 1.38 -7.47
CA ARG A 211 -6.51 1.19 -7.70
C ARG A 211 -5.60 1.92 -6.69
N VAL A 212 -6.15 2.53 -5.66
CA VAL A 212 -5.44 3.45 -4.75
C VAL A 212 -4.25 2.81 -4.05
N TYR A 213 -4.33 1.51 -3.73
CA TYR A 213 -3.23 0.70 -3.21
C TYR A 213 -1.93 0.74 -4.03
N ARG A 214 -1.99 1.27 -5.27
CA ARG A 214 -0.83 1.44 -6.15
C ARG A 214 -0.73 2.81 -6.81
N VAL A 215 -1.47 3.82 -6.33
CA VAL A 215 -1.45 5.17 -6.91
C VAL A 215 -0.92 6.15 -5.86
N PRO A 216 0.36 6.55 -5.95
CA PRO A 216 0.91 7.62 -5.13
C PRO A 216 0.16 8.93 -5.37
N ASP A 217 -0.14 9.68 -4.30
CA ASP A 217 -0.86 10.95 -4.36
C ASP A 217 -0.14 12.04 -3.54
N PHE A 218 -0.74 13.24 -3.45
CA PHE A 218 -0.17 14.34 -2.65
C PHE A 218 -0.61 14.32 -1.17
N GLY A 219 -1.37 13.30 -0.76
CA GLY A 219 -1.93 13.15 0.58
C GLY A 219 -2.91 14.25 0.99
N VAL A 220 -3.40 14.16 2.23
CA VAL A 220 -4.34 15.12 2.83
C VAL A 220 -3.77 16.54 2.90
N TRP A 221 -2.44 16.67 2.98
CA TRP A 221 -1.74 17.94 3.10
C TRP A 221 -1.28 18.53 1.77
N GLU A 222 -1.57 17.88 0.65
CA GLU A 222 -1.38 18.42 -0.72
C GLU A 222 0.10 18.75 -1.01
N ARG A 223 1.01 17.99 -0.39
CA ARG A 223 2.47 18.16 -0.47
C ARG A 223 3.21 16.91 -0.94
N GLY A 224 2.55 15.75 -0.90
CA GLY A 224 3.16 14.47 -1.22
C GLY A 224 4.22 14.11 -0.19
N SER A 225 5.49 14.10 -0.57
CA SER A 225 6.59 13.81 0.36
C SER A 225 6.79 14.91 1.42
N LYS A 226 7.39 14.52 2.55
CA LYS A 226 7.73 15.39 3.68
C LYS A 226 8.62 16.57 3.27
N TYR A 227 9.44 16.36 2.23
CA TYR A 227 10.34 17.39 1.70
C TYR A 227 9.61 18.43 0.85
N ASN A 228 8.33 18.23 0.53
CA ASN A 228 7.53 19.14 -0.29
C ASN A 228 8.31 19.59 -1.54
N ASN A 229 8.66 18.63 -2.39
CA ASN A 229 9.47 18.82 -3.61
C ASN A 229 8.71 18.42 -4.89
N GLY A 230 7.39 18.27 -4.81
CA GLY A 230 6.53 17.86 -5.92
C GLY A 230 6.42 16.35 -6.14
N SER A 231 7.08 15.52 -5.33
CA SER A 231 6.95 14.06 -5.41
C SER A 231 5.74 13.53 -4.65
N THR A 232 5.01 12.60 -5.28
CA THR A 232 3.87 11.88 -4.70
C THR A 232 4.32 10.61 -3.98
N GLU A 233 3.63 10.23 -2.89
CA GLU A 233 3.90 8.99 -2.15
C GLU A 233 2.62 8.19 -1.93
N LEU A 234 2.75 6.90 -1.57
CA LEU A 234 1.59 6.10 -1.17
C LEU A 234 1.24 6.44 0.29
N HIS A 235 0.11 7.12 0.48
CA HIS A 235 -0.36 7.61 1.78
C HIS A 235 -1.37 6.65 2.42
N SER A 236 -1.07 6.17 3.64
CA SER A 236 -1.96 5.31 4.42
C SER A 236 -3.33 5.95 4.64
N SER A 237 -3.36 7.26 4.93
CA SER A 237 -4.60 8.02 5.07
C SER A 237 -5.50 7.99 3.82
N SER A 238 -4.91 8.12 2.62
CA SER A 238 -5.62 8.01 1.34
C SER A 238 -6.11 6.60 1.05
N VAL A 239 -5.26 5.58 1.27
CA VAL A 239 -5.62 4.16 1.08
C VAL A 239 -6.75 3.74 2.03
N GLY A 240 -6.71 4.18 3.28
CA GLY A 240 -7.74 3.83 4.26
C GLY A 240 -9.09 4.49 4.00
N LEU A 241 -9.11 5.76 3.59
CA LEU A 241 -10.34 6.41 3.11
C LEU A 241 -10.90 5.71 1.86
N ALA A 242 -10.05 5.32 0.91
CA ALA A 242 -10.47 4.56 -0.26
C ALA A 242 -11.06 3.20 0.12
N LYS A 243 -10.42 2.46 1.03
CA LYS A 243 -10.95 1.20 1.57
C LYS A 243 -12.35 1.41 2.15
N ALA A 244 -12.51 2.40 3.03
CA ALA A 244 -13.79 2.68 3.68
C ALA A 244 -14.90 3.06 2.67
N ALA A 245 -14.55 3.89 1.68
CA ALA A 245 -15.48 4.29 0.62
C ALA A 245 -15.94 3.11 -0.25
N LEU A 246 -14.99 2.25 -0.66
CA LEU A 246 -15.29 1.05 -1.45
C LEU A 246 -16.15 0.05 -0.68
N GLU A 247 -15.90 -0.11 0.63
CA GLU A 247 -16.71 -0.97 1.51
C GLU A 247 -18.12 -0.43 1.69
N ALA A 248 -18.29 0.89 1.85
CA ALA A 248 -19.58 1.53 2.03
C ALA A 248 -20.44 1.54 0.76
N ILE A 249 -19.84 1.80 -0.41
CA ILE A 249 -20.59 1.97 -1.67
C ILE A 249 -20.90 0.65 -2.39
N ASN A 250 -20.21 -0.44 -2.05
CA ASN A 250 -20.40 -1.72 -2.71
C ASN A 250 -21.81 -2.30 -2.49
N GLY A 251 -22.57 -2.50 -3.56
CA GLY A 251 -23.96 -2.96 -3.50
C GLY A 251 -24.92 -1.87 -3.01
N PHE A 252 -24.46 -0.62 -2.91
CA PHE A 252 -25.29 0.50 -2.47
C PHE A 252 -26.14 1.05 -3.62
N ASN A 253 -27.41 1.37 -3.33
CA ASN A 253 -28.31 1.97 -4.30
C ASN A 253 -28.29 3.49 -4.19
N LEU A 254 -27.84 4.19 -5.23
CA LEU A 254 -27.69 5.66 -5.22
C LEU A 254 -29.02 6.42 -5.20
N PHE A 255 -30.14 5.79 -5.53
CA PHE A 255 -31.48 6.36 -5.34
C PHE A 255 -32.10 6.00 -3.99
N GLY A 256 -31.32 5.41 -3.08
CA GLY A 256 -31.78 4.93 -1.78
C GLY A 256 -32.89 3.89 -1.92
N ASN A 257 -33.91 3.98 -1.08
CA ASN A 257 -35.03 3.03 -1.04
C ASN A 257 -35.90 3.03 -2.30
N GLN A 258 -35.78 4.05 -3.15
CA GLN A 258 -36.57 4.21 -4.38
C GLN A 258 -35.86 3.62 -5.62
N GLY A 259 -34.64 3.10 -5.47
CA GLY A 259 -33.83 2.64 -6.58
C GLY A 259 -34.16 1.24 -7.11
N CYS A 260 -33.60 0.95 -8.29
CA CYS A 260 -33.72 -0.31 -9.01
C CYS A 260 -32.34 -1.01 -9.14
N SER A 261 -32.27 -2.18 -9.76
CA SER A 261 -31.02 -2.96 -9.87
C SER A 261 -29.91 -2.23 -10.65
N TRP A 262 -30.25 -1.30 -11.54
CA TRP A 262 -29.27 -0.54 -12.33
C TRP A 262 -28.72 0.72 -11.66
N SER A 263 -29.31 1.16 -10.55
CA SER A 263 -28.78 2.25 -9.72
C SER A 263 -27.88 1.75 -8.59
N VAL A 264 -27.56 0.45 -8.60
CA VAL A 264 -26.63 -0.20 -7.68
C VAL A 264 -25.20 -0.04 -8.18
N ILE A 265 -24.30 0.34 -7.28
CA ILE A 265 -22.87 0.46 -7.56
C ILE A 265 -22.16 -0.85 -7.25
N PHE A 266 -21.29 -1.27 -8.17
CA PHE A 266 -20.50 -2.48 -8.05
C PHE A 266 -19.04 -2.15 -7.79
N VAL A 267 -18.42 -2.89 -6.86
CA VAL A 267 -17.00 -2.76 -6.53
C VAL A 267 -16.30 -4.10 -6.74
N ASP A 268 -15.12 -4.08 -7.34
CA ASP A 268 -14.23 -5.25 -7.36
C ASP A 268 -13.72 -5.58 -5.94
N LEU A 269 -14.23 -6.67 -5.38
CA LEU A 269 -13.90 -7.12 -4.03
C LEU A 269 -12.41 -7.49 -3.87
N ASP A 270 -11.79 -7.99 -4.93
CA ASP A 270 -10.35 -8.28 -4.91
C ASP A 270 -9.55 -6.99 -4.88
N ALA A 271 -10.01 -5.93 -5.58
CA ALA A 271 -9.39 -4.60 -5.49
C ALA A 271 -9.57 -3.97 -4.10
N HIS A 272 -10.77 -4.03 -3.51
CA HIS A 272 -11.00 -3.62 -2.13
C HIS A 272 -10.07 -4.35 -1.15
N ASN A 273 -9.91 -5.67 -1.29
CA ASN A 273 -9.02 -6.43 -0.41
C ASN A 273 -7.54 -6.06 -0.57
N ARG A 274 -7.07 -5.72 -1.78
CA ARG A 274 -5.71 -5.21 -1.98
C ARG A 274 -5.48 -3.87 -1.26
N ASN A 275 -6.47 -2.97 -1.26
CA ASN A 275 -6.42 -1.73 -0.48
C ASN A 275 -6.33 -2.02 1.02
N ARG A 276 -7.12 -2.98 1.51
CA ARG A 276 -7.07 -3.43 2.92
C ARG A 276 -5.69 -3.98 3.31
N GLN A 277 -5.15 -4.93 2.55
CA GLN A 277 -3.83 -5.49 2.81
C GLN A 277 -2.74 -4.41 2.79
N THR A 278 -2.82 -3.50 1.82
CA THR A 278 -1.89 -2.39 1.69
C THR A 278 -1.91 -1.46 2.90
N LEU A 279 -3.11 -1.10 3.37
CA LEU A 279 -3.27 -0.29 4.57
C LEU A 279 -2.63 -0.99 5.79
N CYS A 280 -2.92 -2.28 6.00
CA CYS A 280 -2.39 -3.03 7.13
C CYS A 280 -0.86 -3.14 7.11
N SER A 281 -0.25 -3.27 5.92
CA SER A 281 1.20 -3.33 5.77
C SER A 281 1.90 -1.96 5.91
N LEU A 282 1.21 -0.86 5.58
CA LEU A 282 1.79 0.48 5.70
C LEU A 282 1.76 1.01 7.14
N LEU A 283 0.69 0.73 7.88
CA LEU A 283 0.54 1.20 9.26
C LEU A 283 1.56 0.56 10.21
N PRO A 284 1.99 1.26 11.28
CA PRO A 284 1.52 2.56 11.77
C PRO A 284 2.21 3.78 11.11
N ARG A 285 2.81 3.61 9.92
CA ARG A 285 3.45 4.69 9.17
C ARG A 285 2.46 5.32 8.18
N GLU A 286 2.63 6.61 7.89
CA GLU A 286 1.79 7.31 6.90
C GLU A 286 2.29 7.11 5.47
N SER A 287 3.59 7.29 5.24
CA SER A 287 4.19 7.12 3.90
C SER A 287 5.70 6.92 4.00
N ARG A 288 6.40 6.87 2.87
CA ARG A 288 7.84 6.58 2.82
C ARG A 288 8.67 7.63 3.58
N SER A 289 8.31 8.90 3.43
CA SER A 289 8.97 10.02 4.11
C SER A 289 8.31 10.39 5.45
N HIS A 290 7.03 10.08 5.64
CA HIS A 290 6.28 10.37 6.87
C HIS A 290 6.22 9.16 7.80
N ASN A 291 7.09 9.12 8.81
CA ASN A 291 7.09 8.05 9.81
C ASN A 291 5.77 7.97 10.60
N THR A 292 5.13 9.10 10.87
CA THR A 292 3.81 9.22 11.51
C THR A 292 3.16 10.54 11.09
N ASP A 293 1.83 10.59 11.06
CA ASP A 293 1.06 11.77 10.65
C ASP A 293 -0.30 11.81 11.36
N ALA A 294 -0.79 13.00 11.69
CA ALA A 294 -2.11 13.21 12.26
C ALA A 294 -3.26 12.95 11.26
N ALA A 295 -2.97 12.93 9.95
CA ALA A 295 -3.89 12.50 8.89
C ALA A 295 -4.34 11.03 9.04
N LEU A 296 -3.63 10.23 9.85
CA LEU A 296 -4.07 8.88 10.21
C LEU A 296 -5.33 8.86 11.07
N LEU A 297 -5.61 9.91 11.86
CA LEU A 297 -6.78 9.98 12.74
C LEU A 297 -8.13 9.86 12.00
N PRO A 298 -8.42 10.66 10.95
CA PRO A 298 -9.66 10.49 10.18
C PRO A 298 -9.72 9.18 9.36
N CYS A 299 -8.60 8.47 9.22
CA CYS A 299 -8.52 7.17 8.57
C CYS A 299 -8.86 6.02 9.54
N ILE A 300 -8.30 6.03 10.75
CA ILE A 300 -8.52 4.96 11.74
C ILE A 300 -9.80 5.18 12.57
N SER A 301 -10.27 6.43 12.66
CA SER A 301 -11.48 6.84 13.37
C SER A 301 -12.46 7.53 12.41
N TYR A 302 -13.37 8.37 12.94
CA TYR A 302 -14.36 9.10 12.15
C TYR A 302 -13.68 9.99 11.09
N PRO A 303 -14.13 9.95 9.81
CA PRO A 303 -15.32 9.24 9.32
C PRO A 303 -15.05 7.83 8.76
N ALA A 304 -13.78 7.44 8.52
CA ALA A 304 -13.49 6.26 7.72
C ALA A 304 -13.66 4.93 8.45
N PHE A 305 -13.17 4.83 9.70
CA PHE A 305 -13.10 3.57 10.46
C PHE A 305 -12.47 2.42 9.63
N ALA A 306 -11.31 2.69 9.01
CA ALA A 306 -10.77 1.82 7.98
C ALA A 306 -10.18 0.49 8.52
N LEU A 307 -9.97 0.35 9.83
CA LEU A 307 -9.29 -0.79 10.45
C LEU A 307 -10.26 -1.72 11.19
N ASP A 308 -10.08 -3.02 10.97
CA ASP A 308 -10.80 -4.07 11.69
C ASP A 308 -9.94 -4.65 12.85
N ASP A 309 -8.62 -4.41 12.85
CA ASP A 309 -7.67 -4.92 13.85
C ASP A 309 -7.42 -3.88 14.97
N GLU A 310 -7.94 -4.16 16.16
CA GLU A 310 -7.80 -3.30 17.34
C GLU A 310 -6.35 -3.15 17.82
N VAL A 311 -5.48 -4.14 17.59
CA VAL A 311 -4.06 -4.06 17.98
C VAL A 311 -3.36 -3.05 17.10
N LEU A 312 -3.54 -3.17 15.78
CA LEU A 312 -2.96 -2.23 14.81
C LEU A 312 -3.53 -0.82 14.98
N PHE A 313 -4.83 -0.70 15.27
CA PHE A 313 -5.45 0.57 15.64
C PHE A 313 -4.74 1.19 16.84
N SER A 314 -4.60 0.45 17.95
CA SER A 314 -4.03 0.96 19.20
C SER A 314 -2.58 1.37 19.03
N GLN A 315 -1.79 0.58 18.30
CA GLN A 315 -0.39 0.90 17.97
C GLN A 315 -0.28 2.18 17.14
N THR A 316 -1.17 2.37 16.17
CA THR A 316 -1.20 3.56 15.32
C THR A 316 -1.57 4.80 16.13
N LEU A 317 -2.65 4.72 16.92
CA LEU A 317 -3.12 5.82 17.76
C LEU A 317 -2.08 6.24 18.80
N ASP A 318 -1.46 5.28 19.51
CA ASP A 318 -0.38 5.56 20.47
C ASP A 318 0.78 6.30 19.79
N LYS A 319 1.22 5.82 18.62
CA LYS A 319 2.32 6.44 17.88
C LYS A 319 2.00 7.88 17.48
N VAL A 320 0.77 8.16 17.04
CA VAL A 320 0.30 9.51 16.71
C VAL A 320 0.30 10.39 17.96
N VAL A 321 -0.35 9.95 19.04
CA VAL A 321 -0.47 10.69 20.31
C VAL A 321 0.91 10.99 20.90
N ARG A 322 1.76 9.98 21.06
CA ARG A 322 3.08 10.11 21.69
C ARG A 322 4.04 11.01 20.91
N LYS A 323 3.94 11.06 19.58
CA LYS A 323 4.86 11.84 18.73
C LYS A 323 4.34 13.22 18.36
N LEU A 324 3.02 13.41 18.26
CA LEU A 324 2.44 14.61 17.66
C LEU A 324 1.58 15.44 18.61
N LYS A 325 1.11 14.91 19.75
CA LYS A 325 0.32 15.67 20.73
C LYS A 325 1.16 16.79 21.34
N GLY A 326 0.65 18.01 21.24
CA GLY A 326 1.20 19.21 21.85
C GLY A 326 0.20 19.85 22.85
N LYS A 327 0.51 21.07 23.29
CA LYS A 327 -0.29 21.79 24.29
C LYS A 327 -1.53 22.47 23.70
N TYR A 328 -1.44 22.91 22.45
CA TYR A 328 -2.47 23.66 21.73
C TYR A 328 -3.18 22.81 20.66
N GLY A 329 -2.71 21.60 20.39
CA GLY A 329 -3.24 20.70 19.37
C GLY A 329 -2.23 19.62 19.02
N PHE A 330 -2.41 18.97 17.87
CA PHE A 330 -1.41 18.02 17.34
C PHE A 330 -0.61 18.67 16.22
N LYS A 331 0.69 18.35 16.13
CA LYS A 331 1.48 18.62 14.92
C LYS A 331 0.93 17.75 13.77
N ARG A 332 0.99 18.22 12.52
CA ARG A 332 0.59 17.37 11.38
C ARG A 332 1.55 16.19 11.23
N PHE A 333 2.84 16.49 11.17
CA PHE A 333 3.94 15.53 11.22
C PHE A 333 5.21 16.23 11.75
N LEU A 334 6.26 15.46 12.06
CA LEU A 334 7.52 16.00 12.59
C LEU A 334 8.31 16.77 11.50
N ARG A 335 8.95 17.89 11.87
CA ARG A 335 9.65 18.81 10.95
C ARG A 335 8.76 19.40 9.85
N ASP A 336 7.48 19.59 10.15
CA ASP A 336 6.55 20.28 9.26
C ASP A 336 6.76 21.79 9.30
N GLY A 337 7.10 22.38 8.15
CA GLY A 337 7.32 23.82 8.02
C GLY A 337 6.07 24.65 7.83
N TYR A 338 4.90 24.05 7.58
CA TYR A 338 3.71 24.81 7.18
C TYR A 338 3.33 25.88 8.18
N ARG A 339 3.37 27.12 7.69
CA ARG A 339 3.04 28.35 8.39
C ARG A 339 3.86 28.59 9.65
N THR A 340 5.01 27.94 9.78
CA THR A 340 6.01 28.31 10.78
C THR A 340 6.62 29.67 10.43
N SER A 341 7.15 30.38 11.42
CA SER A 341 7.75 31.71 11.20
C SER A 341 9.00 31.70 10.30
N LEU A 342 9.59 30.52 10.07
CA LEU A 342 10.77 30.34 9.21
C LEU A 342 10.43 29.86 7.80
N GLU A 343 9.17 29.51 7.50
CA GLU A 343 8.77 29.09 6.15
C GLU A 343 8.67 30.29 5.21
N ASP A 344 9.28 30.17 4.02
CA ASP A 344 9.14 31.16 2.95
C ASP A 344 7.73 31.06 2.32
N PRO A 345 6.85 32.06 2.51
CA PRO A 345 5.48 31.99 2.02
C PRO A 345 5.37 32.16 0.50
N ASN A 346 6.44 32.58 -0.18
CA ASN A 346 6.44 32.86 -1.62
C ASN A 346 6.94 31.66 -2.45
N ARG A 347 7.34 30.56 -1.81
CA ARG A 347 7.90 29.39 -2.49
C ARG A 347 7.02 28.14 -2.27
N SER A 348 6.73 27.42 -3.36
CA SER A 348 5.92 26.20 -3.30
C SER A 348 6.66 25.01 -2.70
N TYR A 349 7.97 24.90 -2.92
CA TYR A 349 8.79 23.74 -2.55
C TYR A 349 9.92 24.08 -1.59
N TYR A 350 10.32 23.14 -0.73
CA TYR A 350 11.41 23.36 0.19
C TYR A 350 12.78 23.23 -0.47
N ARG A 351 13.78 23.93 0.09
CA ARG A 351 15.18 23.72 -0.27
C ARG A 351 15.72 22.49 0.47
N PRO A 352 16.78 21.86 -0.06
CA PRO A 352 17.55 20.89 0.72
C PRO A 352 17.95 21.48 2.08
N ALA A 353 17.87 20.65 3.10
CA ALA A 353 18.10 20.85 4.53
C ALA A 353 17.14 21.81 5.24
N GLU A 354 16.20 22.43 4.52
CA GLU A 354 15.28 23.43 5.10
C GLU A 354 14.38 22.84 6.19
N ILE A 355 13.97 21.57 6.06
CA ILE A 355 13.07 20.94 7.03
C ILE A 355 13.67 20.88 8.45
N LYS A 356 15.00 20.88 8.58
CA LYS A 356 15.66 20.91 9.90
C LYS A 356 15.41 22.22 10.63
N LEU A 357 15.18 23.31 9.91
CA LEU A 357 14.89 24.62 10.51
C LEU A 357 13.57 24.62 11.27
N PHE A 358 12.63 23.75 10.88
CA PHE A 358 11.30 23.63 11.47
C PHE A 358 11.23 22.69 12.68
N ASP A 359 12.31 21.95 12.94
CA ASP A 359 12.40 21.01 14.05
C ASP A 359 12.19 21.72 15.39
N GLY A 360 11.20 21.28 16.16
CA GLY A 360 10.83 21.86 17.46
C GLY A 360 9.85 23.03 17.43
N ILE A 361 9.61 23.65 16.27
CA ILE A 361 8.74 24.84 16.13
C ILE A 361 7.48 24.59 15.29
N GLU A 362 7.22 23.32 14.93
CA GLU A 362 6.10 22.94 14.05
C GLU A 362 4.77 23.41 14.61
N CYS A 363 3.86 23.89 13.76
CA CYS A 363 2.54 24.37 14.17
C CYS A 363 1.67 23.26 14.80
N GLU A 364 0.87 23.63 15.79
CA GLU A 364 -0.06 22.72 16.47
C GLU A 364 -1.50 23.01 16.06
N PHE A 365 -2.29 21.98 15.72
CA PHE A 365 -3.61 22.10 15.14
C PHE A 365 -4.69 21.61 16.11
N PRO A 366 -5.57 22.49 16.63
CA PRO A 366 -6.62 22.14 17.59
C PRO A 366 -7.66 21.16 17.05
N ILE A 367 -7.84 21.09 15.72
CA ILE A 367 -8.83 20.20 15.07
C ILE A 367 -8.65 18.72 15.49
N PHE A 368 -7.44 18.29 15.82
CA PHE A 368 -7.19 16.91 16.24
C PHE A 368 -7.67 16.61 17.66
N PHE A 369 -7.84 17.61 18.53
CA PHE A 369 -8.58 17.39 19.78
C PHE A 369 -10.05 17.05 19.50
N LEU A 370 -10.66 17.62 18.45
CA LEU A 370 -12.02 17.28 18.05
C LEU A 370 -12.12 15.85 17.53
N TYR A 371 -11.17 15.40 16.71
CA TYR A 371 -11.12 14.00 16.28
C TYR A 371 -11.00 13.05 17.49
N MET A 372 -10.17 13.38 18.48
CA MET A 372 -10.05 12.58 19.71
C MET A 372 -11.31 12.59 20.57
N MET A 373 -12.05 13.70 20.61
CA MET A 373 -13.37 13.74 21.25
C MET A 373 -14.38 12.85 20.54
N ILE A 374 -14.46 12.94 19.20
CA ILE A 374 -15.36 12.11 18.39
C ILE A 374 -15.00 10.62 18.59
N ASP A 375 -13.72 10.27 18.49
CA ASP A 375 -13.23 8.91 18.75
C ASP A 375 -13.64 8.40 20.13
N GLY A 376 -13.51 9.24 21.17
CA GLY A 376 -13.94 8.92 22.53
C GLY A 376 -15.44 8.61 22.63
N VAL A 377 -16.29 9.37 21.92
CA VAL A 377 -17.75 9.10 21.87
C VAL A 377 -18.04 7.78 21.17
N PHE A 378 -17.43 7.53 20.00
CA PHE A 378 -17.63 6.30 19.22
C PHE A 378 -17.17 5.05 19.99
N ARG A 379 -16.11 5.16 20.79
CA ARG A 379 -15.57 4.08 21.63
C ARG A 379 -16.24 3.96 23.00
N GLY A 380 -17.16 4.85 23.35
CA GLY A 380 -17.81 4.87 24.67
C GLY A 380 -16.85 5.20 25.82
N ASN A 381 -15.83 6.03 25.57
CA ASN A 381 -14.82 6.45 26.54
C ASN A 381 -15.07 7.92 26.98
N PRO A 382 -15.87 8.18 28.02
CA PRO A 382 -16.18 9.52 28.47
C PRO A 382 -14.97 10.24 29.09
N GLU A 383 -13.98 9.50 29.63
CA GLU A 383 -12.76 10.08 30.19
C GLU A 383 -11.92 10.77 29.11
N GLN A 384 -11.77 10.11 27.95
CA GLN A 384 -11.10 10.68 26.78
C GLN A 384 -11.83 11.94 26.28
N VAL A 385 -13.17 11.90 26.19
CA VAL A 385 -13.97 13.05 25.77
C VAL A 385 -13.73 14.23 26.72
N GLN A 386 -13.75 13.99 28.03
CA GLN A 386 -13.52 15.03 29.04
C GLN A 386 -12.08 15.57 29.00
N GLU A 387 -11.08 14.71 28.82
CA GLU A 387 -9.67 15.12 28.69
C GLU A 387 -9.49 16.11 27.54
N TYR A 388 -9.92 15.72 26.34
CA TYR A 388 -9.75 16.55 25.15
C TYR A 388 -10.67 17.78 25.14
N GLN A 389 -11.84 17.72 25.79
CA GLN A 389 -12.67 18.89 26.04
C GLN A 389 -11.96 19.92 26.93
N ASN A 390 -11.26 19.47 27.98
CA ASN A 390 -10.50 20.34 28.88
C ASN A 390 -9.29 20.97 28.16
N LEU A 391 -8.66 20.24 27.23
CA LEU A 391 -7.57 20.75 26.39
C LEU A 391 -8.05 21.72 25.31
N LEU A 392 -9.23 21.48 24.73
CA LEU A 392 -9.81 22.31 23.67
C LEU A 392 -10.30 23.67 24.19
N THR A 393 -10.98 23.69 25.34
CA THR A 393 -11.61 24.90 25.88
C THR A 393 -10.69 26.14 25.95
N PRO A 394 -9.44 26.05 26.46
CA PRO A 394 -8.53 27.21 26.53
C PRO A 394 -7.96 27.66 25.17
N VAL A 395 -8.11 26.86 24.11
CA VAL A 395 -7.62 27.18 22.75
C VAL A 395 -8.73 27.66 21.82
N LEU A 396 -9.98 27.76 22.30
CA LEU A 396 -11.07 28.34 21.54
C LEU A 396 -11.06 29.87 21.65
N HIS A 397 -11.43 30.51 20.56
CA HIS A 397 -11.69 31.95 20.50
C HIS A 397 -13.19 32.20 20.34
N GLN A 398 -13.60 33.47 20.29
CA GLN A 398 -15.00 33.85 20.13
C GLN A 398 -15.17 34.92 19.04
N THR A 399 -16.24 34.79 18.25
CA THR A 399 -16.70 35.83 17.33
C THR A 399 -17.16 37.08 18.11
N THR A 400 -17.44 38.16 17.38
CA THR A 400 -18.06 39.37 17.95
C THR A 400 -19.42 39.09 18.59
N GLU A 401 -20.14 38.08 18.08
CA GLU A 401 -21.44 37.61 18.57
C GLU A 401 -21.31 36.62 19.75
N GLY A 402 -20.08 36.28 20.16
CA GLY A 402 -19.81 35.37 21.27
C GLY A 402 -19.76 33.88 20.92
N TYR A 403 -19.88 33.51 19.64
CA TYR A 403 -19.83 32.10 19.21
C TYR A 403 -18.41 31.54 19.22
N PRO A 404 -18.22 30.27 19.60
CA PRO A 404 -16.90 29.62 19.65
C PRO A 404 -16.27 29.53 18.25
N VAL A 405 -14.95 29.72 18.21
CA VAL A 405 -14.14 29.67 16.99
C VAL A 405 -12.92 28.80 17.24
N VAL A 406 -12.81 27.73 16.46
CA VAL A 406 -11.59 26.89 16.38
C VAL A 406 -10.53 27.54 15.48
N PRO A 407 -9.36 27.93 15.99
CA PRO A 407 -8.24 28.36 15.14
C PRO A 407 -7.72 27.23 14.26
N LYS A 408 -7.21 27.57 13.07
CA LYS A 408 -6.61 26.57 12.17
C LYS A 408 -5.35 25.96 12.79
N TYR A 409 -4.45 26.78 13.32
CA TYR A 409 -3.22 26.33 13.97
C TYR A 409 -2.67 27.36 14.96
N TYR A 410 -1.73 26.92 15.80
CA TYR A 410 -0.94 27.72 16.74
C TYR A 410 0.55 27.67 16.38
N TYR A 411 1.15 28.84 16.16
CA TYR A 411 2.55 28.98 15.72
C TYR A 411 3.41 29.72 16.74
N VAL A 412 4.73 29.52 16.67
CA VAL A 412 5.73 30.24 17.46
C VAL A 412 6.14 31.50 16.69
N PRO A 413 5.97 32.72 17.25
CA PRO A 413 6.39 33.95 16.57
C PRO A 413 7.90 34.01 16.34
N ALA A 414 8.33 34.72 15.29
CA ALA A 414 9.73 34.80 14.86
C ALA A 414 10.70 35.16 16.00
N ASP A 415 10.33 36.13 16.83
CA ASP A 415 11.15 36.62 17.94
C ASP A 415 11.42 35.57 19.03
N PHE A 416 10.60 34.51 19.09
CA PHE A 416 10.66 33.47 20.12
C PHE A 416 11.19 32.11 19.61
N VAL A 417 11.52 32.00 18.32
CA VAL A 417 11.93 30.74 17.68
C VAL A 417 13.18 30.14 18.34
N GLU A 418 14.22 30.93 18.57
CA GLU A 418 15.47 30.44 19.16
C GLU A 418 15.28 29.97 20.60
N TYR A 419 14.45 30.66 21.38
CA TYR A 419 14.14 30.25 22.76
C TYR A 419 13.35 28.94 22.81
N GLU A 420 12.40 28.75 21.89
CA GLU A 420 11.65 27.49 21.76
C GLU A 420 12.55 26.33 21.35
N LYS A 421 13.51 26.56 20.42
CA LYS A 421 14.46 25.52 20.00
C LYS A 421 15.39 25.08 21.13
N ASN A 422 15.87 26.03 21.94
CA ASN A 422 16.78 25.74 23.05
C ASN A 422 16.06 25.03 24.21
N ASN A 423 14.79 25.35 24.47
CA ASN A 423 13.97 24.69 25.49
C ASN A 423 12.55 24.43 24.95
N PRO A 424 12.31 23.26 24.32
CA PRO A 424 11.03 22.94 23.70
C PRO A 424 9.83 23.06 24.65
N GLY A 425 8.76 23.70 24.19
CA GLY A 425 7.55 23.95 24.99
C GLY A 425 7.64 25.13 25.96
N SER A 426 8.72 25.91 25.93
CA SER A 426 8.91 27.07 26.80
C SER A 426 8.11 28.30 26.35
N GLN A 427 7.86 28.46 25.05
CA GLN A 427 7.26 29.66 24.49
C GLN A 427 5.73 29.57 24.32
N LYS A 428 5.05 30.71 24.41
CA LYS A 428 3.62 30.80 24.12
C LYS A 428 3.39 30.83 22.61
N ARG A 429 2.48 29.99 22.12
CA ARG A 429 2.07 29.97 20.71
C ARG A 429 0.86 30.88 20.46
N PHE A 430 0.77 31.42 19.25
CA PHE A 430 -0.27 32.36 18.84
C PHE A 430 -1.21 31.73 17.80
N PRO A 431 -2.52 32.02 17.86
CA PRO A 431 -3.50 31.45 16.95
C PRO A 431 -3.38 32.06 15.55
N SER A 432 -3.64 31.26 14.53
CA SER A 432 -3.67 31.71 13.11
C SER A 432 -4.81 32.66 12.79
N ASN A 433 -5.93 32.53 13.50
CA ASN A 433 -7.14 33.31 13.33
C ASN A 433 -7.93 33.29 14.65
N CYS A 434 -8.69 34.35 14.91
CA CYS A 434 -9.45 34.50 16.16
C CYS A 434 -10.95 34.74 15.94
N GLY A 435 -11.40 34.80 14.68
CA GLY A 435 -12.80 35.00 14.29
C GLY A 435 -13.26 36.46 14.35
N ARG A 436 -12.72 37.27 15.27
CA ARG A 436 -12.96 38.72 15.31
C ARG A 436 -12.37 39.47 14.12
N ASP A 437 -11.41 38.86 13.46
CA ASP A 437 -10.80 39.30 12.20
C ASP A 437 -11.62 38.91 10.96
N GLY A 438 -12.80 38.28 11.14
CA GLY A 438 -13.63 37.75 10.07
C GLY A 438 -13.04 36.48 9.42
N LYS A 439 -11.94 35.93 9.96
CA LYS A 439 -11.29 34.72 9.45
C LYS A 439 -11.70 33.51 10.25
N LEU A 440 -12.46 32.64 9.61
CA LEU A 440 -12.89 31.35 10.13
C LEU A 440 -12.27 30.20 9.34
N PHE A 441 -11.83 29.18 10.08
CA PHE A 441 -11.41 27.90 9.54
C PHE A 441 -12.63 26.96 9.48
N LEU A 442 -13.25 26.87 8.32
CA LEU A 442 -14.56 26.22 8.16
C LEU A 442 -14.54 24.72 8.46
N TRP A 443 -13.51 23.98 8.02
CA TRP A 443 -13.35 22.55 8.35
C TRP A 443 -13.29 22.34 9.88
N GLY A 444 -12.50 23.14 10.60
CA GLY A 444 -12.44 23.08 12.06
C GLY A 444 -13.76 23.44 12.74
N GLN A 445 -14.50 24.43 12.23
CA GLN A 445 -15.83 24.78 12.77
C GLN A 445 -16.84 23.65 12.57
N ALA A 446 -16.88 23.05 11.38
CA ALA A 446 -17.80 21.98 11.08
C ALA A 446 -17.55 20.75 11.96
N LEU A 447 -16.28 20.39 12.17
CA LEU A 447 -15.93 19.29 13.07
C LEU A 447 -16.23 19.62 14.54
N TYR A 448 -16.13 20.89 14.94
CA TYR A 448 -16.52 21.33 16.28
C TYR A 448 -18.01 21.12 16.53
N ILE A 449 -18.85 21.50 15.56
CA ILE A 449 -20.29 21.29 15.64
C ILE A 449 -20.59 19.79 15.79
N ILE A 450 -20.00 18.93 14.94
CA ILE A 450 -20.20 17.47 15.02
C ILE A 450 -19.77 16.93 16.40
N ALA A 451 -18.56 17.27 16.85
CA ALA A 451 -18.02 16.80 18.12
C ALA A 451 -18.88 17.24 19.31
N LYS A 452 -19.41 18.46 19.27
CA LYS A 452 -20.27 19.01 20.32
C LYS A 452 -21.67 18.41 20.32
N LEU A 453 -22.29 18.23 19.16
CA LEU A 453 -23.59 17.55 19.06
C LEU A 453 -23.52 16.11 19.59
N LEU A 454 -22.40 15.42 19.34
CA LEU A 454 -22.13 14.08 19.88
C LEU A 454 -21.88 14.10 21.39
N ALA A 455 -21.01 14.99 21.87
CA ALA A 455 -20.66 15.08 23.29
C ALA A 455 -21.84 15.52 24.17
N ASP A 456 -22.74 16.35 23.64
CA ASP A 456 -23.97 16.79 24.31
C ASP A 456 -25.14 15.80 24.10
N GLU A 457 -24.89 14.63 23.49
CA GLU A 457 -25.87 13.55 23.20
C GLU A 457 -27.08 13.97 22.34
N LEU A 458 -26.95 15.10 21.62
CA LEU A 458 -27.98 15.62 20.72
C LEU A 458 -28.11 14.79 19.44
N ILE A 459 -27.03 14.12 19.05
CA ILE A 459 -26.98 13.07 18.04
C ILE A 459 -26.21 11.88 18.58
N SER A 460 -26.49 10.69 18.05
CA SER A 460 -25.78 9.46 18.37
C SER A 460 -24.80 9.09 17.25
N PRO A 461 -23.77 8.27 17.54
CA PRO A 461 -22.86 7.74 16.51
C PRO A 461 -23.58 7.11 15.31
N LYS A 462 -24.73 6.46 15.53
CA LYS A 462 -25.53 5.80 14.49
C LYS A 462 -26.20 6.77 13.52
N ASP A 463 -26.38 8.03 13.90
CA ASP A 463 -27.04 9.02 13.06
C ASP A 463 -26.10 9.51 11.95
N ILE A 464 -24.80 9.63 12.26
CA ILE A 464 -23.76 10.13 11.33
C ILE A 464 -22.93 9.03 10.66
N ASP A 465 -23.09 7.78 11.11
CA ASP A 465 -22.61 6.55 10.45
C ASP A 465 -23.78 5.53 10.40
N PRO A 466 -24.85 5.81 9.62
CA PRO A 466 -25.97 4.88 9.46
C PRO A 466 -25.58 3.53 8.86
N VAL A 467 -24.44 3.45 8.16
CA VAL A 467 -23.89 2.18 7.64
C VAL A 467 -23.17 1.37 8.74
N GLN A 468 -23.02 1.94 9.95
CA GLN A 468 -22.46 1.30 11.15
C GLN A 468 -21.02 0.80 10.97
N ARG A 469 -20.18 1.49 10.18
CA ARG A 469 -18.78 1.09 9.98
C ARG A 469 -17.97 1.06 11.27
N TYR A 470 -18.27 1.96 12.21
CA TYR A 470 -17.59 1.97 13.52
C TYR A 470 -17.86 0.72 14.36
N VAL A 471 -18.96 0.02 14.10
CA VAL A 471 -19.33 -1.20 14.81
C VAL A 471 -18.56 -2.37 14.20
N PRO A 472 -17.85 -3.18 14.99
CA PRO A 472 -17.21 -4.39 14.47
C PRO A 472 -18.23 -5.26 13.74
N LEU A 473 -17.86 -5.81 12.59
CA LEU A 473 -18.72 -6.63 11.71
C LEU A 473 -19.48 -7.76 12.45
N GLN A 474 -18.91 -8.28 13.54
CA GLN A 474 -19.54 -9.32 14.37
C GLN A 474 -20.79 -8.83 15.14
N ASN A 475 -20.88 -7.52 15.37
CA ASN A 475 -21.90 -6.85 16.17
C ASN A 475 -22.84 -5.96 15.33
N GLN A 476 -22.56 -5.80 14.03
CA GLN A 476 -23.44 -5.08 13.11
C GLN A 476 -24.77 -5.83 12.97
N ARG A 477 -25.89 -5.11 13.18
CA ARG A 477 -27.22 -5.62 12.86
C ARG A 477 -27.58 -5.13 11.45
N ASN A 478 -27.98 -6.05 10.57
CA ASN A 478 -28.25 -5.81 9.15
C ASN A 478 -29.02 -4.51 8.90
N VAL A 479 -28.40 -3.59 8.14
CA VAL A 479 -29.15 -2.60 7.36
C VAL A 479 -29.55 -3.31 6.06
N SER A 480 -30.73 -3.92 6.05
CA SER A 480 -31.27 -4.55 4.85
C SER A 480 -31.63 -3.47 3.83
N MET A 481 -30.70 -3.14 2.95
CA MET A 481 -31.00 -2.39 1.72
C MET A 481 -31.39 -3.41 0.65
N ARG A 482 -32.48 -3.15 -0.09
CA ARG A 482 -32.85 -3.98 -1.26
C ARG A 482 -31.63 -4.08 -2.18
N PHE A 483 -31.27 -5.32 -2.57
CA PHE A 483 -30.13 -5.64 -3.44
C PHE A 483 -28.72 -5.56 -2.81
N SER A 484 -28.58 -5.32 -1.48
CA SER A 484 -27.29 -5.44 -0.79
C SER A 484 -27.01 -6.88 -0.33
N ASN A 485 -25.81 -7.38 -0.65
CA ASN A 485 -25.34 -8.72 -0.26
C ASN A 485 -24.56 -8.74 1.07
N GLN A 486 -24.65 -7.68 1.87
CA GLN A 486 -24.02 -7.58 3.19
C GLN A 486 -24.95 -8.18 4.25
N GLY A 487 -24.52 -9.26 4.90
CA GLY A 487 -25.27 -9.94 5.96
C GLY A 487 -24.33 -10.54 7.01
N PRO A 488 -24.86 -11.14 8.09
CA PRO A 488 -24.05 -11.60 9.21
C PRO A 488 -23.09 -12.69 8.75
N LEU A 489 -21.84 -12.62 9.20
CA LEU A 489 -20.85 -13.66 8.93
C LEU A 489 -21.22 -14.96 9.66
N GLU A 490 -21.24 -16.08 8.92
CA GLU A 490 -21.17 -17.40 9.54
C GLU A 490 -19.74 -17.60 10.09
N ASN A 491 -19.60 -17.79 11.41
CA ASN A 491 -18.31 -18.00 12.09
C ASN A 491 -17.54 -19.26 11.63
N ASP A 492 -18.17 -20.13 10.83
CA ASP A 492 -17.55 -21.33 10.28
C ASP A 492 -17.71 -21.40 8.75
N LEU A 493 -17.00 -20.50 8.04
CA LEU A 493 -17.06 -20.45 6.59
C LEU A 493 -16.59 -21.77 5.97
N VAL A 494 -17.51 -22.44 5.26
CA VAL A 494 -17.23 -23.61 4.44
C VAL A 494 -17.23 -23.19 2.98
N VAL A 495 -16.11 -23.40 2.29
CA VAL A 495 -16.00 -23.12 0.86
C VAL A 495 -16.65 -24.26 0.07
N HIS A 496 -17.62 -23.95 -0.77
CA HIS A 496 -18.21 -24.90 -1.70
C HIS A 496 -17.27 -25.11 -2.88
N VAL A 497 -17.00 -26.38 -3.23
CA VAL A 497 -16.06 -26.73 -4.29
C VAL A 497 -16.75 -27.65 -5.29
N ALA A 498 -16.73 -27.28 -6.56
CA ALA A 498 -17.21 -28.14 -7.65
C ALA A 498 -16.03 -28.57 -8.54
N LEU A 499 -15.94 -29.88 -8.80
CA LEU A 499 -14.86 -30.48 -9.59
C LEU A 499 -15.33 -30.71 -11.03
N ILE A 500 -14.69 -30.02 -11.98
CA ILE A 500 -15.02 -30.10 -13.40
C ILE A 500 -13.90 -30.81 -14.16
N ALA A 501 -14.22 -31.88 -14.87
CA ALA A 501 -13.29 -32.58 -15.75
C ALA A 501 -13.46 -32.05 -17.18
N GLU A 502 -12.35 -31.74 -17.87
CA GLU A 502 -12.42 -31.21 -19.24
C GLU A 502 -12.92 -32.23 -20.29
N SER A 503 -12.90 -33.54 -19.99
CA SER A 503 -13.36 -34.61 -20.88
C SER A 503 -14.07 -35.74 -20.13
N GLN A 504 -15.00 -36.42 -20.80
CA GLN A 504 -15.63 -37.64 -20.28
C GLN A 504 -14.61 -38.75 -19.98
N ARG A 505 -13.52 -38.84 -20.76
CA ARG A 505 -12.43 -39.81 -20.54
C ARG A 505 -11.77 -39.59 -19.17
N LEU A 506 -11.48 -38.33 -18.86
CA LEU A 506 -10.89 -37.92 -17.60
C LEU A 506 -11.84 -38.17 -16.42
N GLN A 507 -13.13 -37.87 -16.60
CA GLN A 507 -14.16 -38.16 -15.60
C GLN A 507 -14.21 -39.65 -15.24
N VAL A 508 -14.27 -40.54 -16.25
CA VAL A 508 -14.32 -41.99 -16.03
C VAL A 508 -13.06 -42.46 -15.30
N PHE A 509 -11.89 -41.93 -15.66
CA PHE A 509 -10.63 -42.25 -15.01
C PHE A 509 -10.59 -41.79 -13.54
N LEU A 510 -11.01 -40.55 -13.23
CA LEU A 510 -11.06 -40.08 -11.83
C LEU A 510 -12.07 -40.87 -10.98
N ASN A 511 -13.16 -41.32 -11.59
CA ASN A 511 -14.17 -42.13 -10.90
C ASN A 511 -13.60 -43.49 -10.44
N THR A 512 -12.59 -44.07 -11.11
CA THR A 512 -11.95 -45.31 -10.64
C THR A 512 -11.21 -45.13 -9.31
N TYR A 513 -10.85 -43.89 -8.96
CA TYR A 513 -10.24 -43.52 -7.68
C TYR A 513 -11.28 -42.98 -6.68
N GLY A 514 -12.58 -43.11 -7.00
CA GLY A 514 -13.68 -42.64 -6.15
C GLY A 514 -13.83 -41.12 -6.09
N ILE A 515 -13.27 -40.38 -7.06
CA ILE A 515 -13.41 -38.93 -7.18
C ILE A 515 -14.54 -38.64 -8.17
N GLN A 516 -15.61 -38.02 -7.67
CA GLN A 516 -16.75 -37.63 -8.49
C GLN A 516 -16.50 -36.24 -9.11
N THR A 517 -16.62 -36.13 -10.43
CA THR A 517 -16.49 -34.88 -11.18
C THR A 517 -17.66 -34.75 -12.16
N GLN A 518 -17.88 -33.55 -12.72
CA GLN A 518 -18.84 -33.32 -13.80
C GLN A 518 -18.13 -32.83 -15.07
N THR A 519 -18.69 -33.13 -16.24
CA THR A 519 -18.23 -32.52 -17.50
C THR A 519 -19.02 -31.25 -17.81
N PRO A 520 -18.52 -30.32 -18.65
CA PRO A 520 -19.26 -29.11 -19.02
C PRO A 520 -20.67 -29.40 -19.56
N GLN A 521 -20.86 -30.47 -20.35
CA GLN A 521 -22.17 -30.85 -20.87
C GLN A 521 -23.16 -31.30 -19.78
N GLN A 522 -22.68 -31.97 -18.71
CA GLN A 522 -23.52 -32.43 -17.60
C GLN A 522 -23.97 -31.30 -16.66
N VAL A 523 -23.38 -30.12 -16.80
CA VAL A 523 -23.63 -28.96 -15.94
C VAL A 523 -24.74 -28.06 -16.50
N GLU A 524 -25.13 -28.25 -17.76
CA GLU A 524 -26.23 -27.52 -18.39
C GLU A 524 -27.54 -27.63 -17.58
N PRO A 525 -28.32 -26.54 -17.42
CA PRO A 525 -28.25 -25.27 -18.17
C PRO A 525 -27.27 -24.22 -17.60
N ILE A 526 -26.48 -24.57 -16.58
CA ILE A 526 -25.49 -23.65 -16.00
C ILE A 526 -24.28 -23.57 -16.93
N GLN A 527 -23.83 -22.36 -17.26
CA GLN A 527 -22.67 -22.16 -18.12
C GLN A 527 -21.41 -21.94 -17.28
N ILE A 528 -20.33 -22.63 -17.67
CA ILE A 528 -19.00 -22.41 -17.10
C ILE A 528 -18.25 -21.46 -18.02
N TRP A 529 -17.84 -20.31 -17.51
CA TRP A 529 -17.10 -19.32 -18.29
C TRP A 529 -15.64 -19.23 -17.83
N PRO A 530 -14.70 -19.02 -18.77
CA PRO A 530 -13.41 -18.45 -18.43
C PRO A 530 -13.58 -17.09 -17.75
N GLN A 531 -12.72 -16.76 -16.80
CA GLN A 531 -12.70 -15.46 -16.14
C GLN A 531 -12.68 -14.28 -17.15
N GLN A 532 -12.00 -14.40 -18.29
CA GLN A 532 -11.94 -13.35 -19.32
C GLN A 532 -13.33 -12.98 -19.88
N GLU A 533 -14.26 -13.94 -19.99
CA GLU A 533 -15.62 -13.65 -20.47
C GLU A 533 -16.42 -12.85 -19.44
N LEU A 534 -16.18 -13.07 -18.15
CA LEU A 534 -16.73 -12.24 -17.10
C LEU A 534 -16.16 -10.81 -17.16
N VAL A 535 -14.86 -10.66 -17.46
CA VAL A 535 -14.25 -9.33 -17.66
C VAL A 535 -14.93 -8.60 -18.81
N LYS A 536 -15.20 -9.28 -19.94
CA LYS A 536 -15.96 -8.72 -21.07
C LYS A 536 -17.34 -8.23 -20.65
N ALA A 537 -18.07 -8.99 -19.84
CA ALA A 537 -19.37 -8.57 -19.32
C ALA A 537 -19.27 -7.28 -18.50
N TYR A 538 -18.27 -7.18 -17.62
CA TYR A 538 -18.05 -5.99 -16.80
C TYR A 538 -17.55 -4.76 -17.56
N LEU A 539 -17.04 -4.88 -18.80
CA LEU A 539 -16.67 -3.70 -19.62
C LEU A 539 -17.86 -2.76 -19.82
N TYR A 540 -19.07 -3.32 -19.90
CA TYR A 540 -20.32 -2.58 -20.07
C TYR A 540 -20.80 -1.85 -18.81
N LEU A 541 -20.21 -2.15 -17.65
CA LEU A 541 -20.58 -1.52 -16.40
C LEU A 541 -20.11 -0.05 -16.40
N GLY A 542 -21.07 0.88 -16.26
CA GLY A 542 -20.81 2.31 -16.19
C GLY A 542 -20.50 2.96 -17.54
N ILE A 543 -20.85 2.34 -18.67
CA ILE A 543 -20.81 3.01 -19.97
C ILE A 543 -21.77 4.22 -19.95
N ASN A 544 -21.29 5.34 -20.50
CA ASN A 544 -22.11 6.52 -20.72
C ASN A 544 -21.60 7.31 -21.92
N GLU A 545 -22.31 7.23 -23.04
CA GLU A 545 -21.93 7.91 -24.29
C GLU A 545 -22.01 9.44 -24.16
N LYS A 546 -23.00 9.98 -23.43
CA LYS A 546 -23.18 11.44 -23.25
C LYS A 546 -21.99 12.08 -22.55
N LEU A 547 -21.37 11.35 -21.62
CA LEU A 547 -20.20 11.79 -20.84
C LEU A 547 -18.87 11.27 -21.43
N GLY A 548 -18.89 10.51 -22.53
CA GLY A 548 -17.68 9.92 -23.13
C GLY A 548 -17.01 8.83 -22.26
N LEU A 549 -17.77 8.17 -21.38
CA LEU A 549 -17.26 7.16 -20.45
C LEU A 549 -17.41 5.75 -21.02
N SER A 550 -16.28 5.05 -21.19
CA SER A 550 -16.23 3.71 -21.77
C SER A 550 -16.49 2.54 -20.79
N GLY A 551 -17.01 2.80 -19.58
CA GLY A 551 -17.21 1.76 -18.55
C GLY A 551 -15.93 1.22 -17.88
N ARG A 552 -15.99 0.00 -17.32
CA ARG A 552 -14.88 -0.57 -16.55
C ARG A 552 -13.67 -0.85 -17.46
N PRO A 553 -12.44 -0.51 -17.05
CA PRO A 553 -11.24 -0.89 -17.79
C PRO A 553 -11.04 -2.42 -17.81
N ASP A 554 -10.30 -2.91 -18.82
CA ASP A 554 -9.96 -4.34 -18.98
C ASP A 554 -9.03 -4.82 -17.85
N ARG A 555 -9.63 -5.27 -16.76
CA ARG A 555 -8.97 -5.66 -15.51
C ARG A 555 -9.42 -7.06 -15.11
N PRO A 556 -8.49 -7.96 -14.74
CA PRO A 556 -8.85 -9.31 -14.31
C PRO A 556 -9.66 -9.28 -13.00
N ILE A 557 -10.63 -10.17 -12.90
CA ILE A 557 -11.47 -10.38 -11.70
C ILE A 557 -10.85 -11.49 -10.85
N GLY A 558 -10.56 -11.24 -9.58
CA GLY A 558 -9.81 -12.19 -8.76
C GLY A 558 -10.64 -13.37 -8.23
N CYS A 559 -10.08 -14.06 -7.23
CA CYS A 559 -10.68 -15.27 -6.66
C CYS A 559 -11.98 -14.96 -5.91
N LEU A 560 -12.12 -13.79 -5.27
CA LEU A 560 -13.36 -13.42 -4.59
C LEU A 560 -14.49 -13.16 -5.60
N GLY A 561 -14.18 -12.47 -6.70
CA GLY A 561 -15.16 -12.27 -7.77
C GLY A 561 -15.52 -13.57 -8.50
N THR A 562 -14.56 -14.41 -8.85
CA THR A 562 -14.83 -15.68 -9.56
C THR A 562 -15.56 -16.72 -8.71
N SER A 563 -15.52 -16.61 -7.38
CA SER A 563 -16.19 -17.55 -6.46
C SER A 563 -17.69 -17.26 -6.24
N LYS A 564 -18.31 -16.48 -7.12
CA LYS A 564 -19.74 -16.13 -7.11
C LYS A 564 -20.48 -16.80 -8.27
N ILE A 565 -21.79 -16.87 -8.14
CA ILE A 565 -22.70 -17.19 -9.24
C ILE A 565 -23.18 -15.88 -9.86
N TYR A 566 -23.19 -15.82 -11.20
CA TYR A 566 -23.69 -14.67 -11.93
C TYR A 566 -25.00 -15.00 -12.65
N ARG A 567 -25.95 -14.07 -12.60
CA ARG A 567 -27.13 -14.09 -13.47
C ARG A 567 -26.93 -13.06 -14.58
N ILE A 568 -26.71 -13.55 -15.79
CA ILE A 568 -26.37 -12.72 -16.96
C ILE A 568 -27.35 -13.04 -18.08
N LEU A 569 -28.14 -12.04 -18.53
CA LEU A 569 -29.11 -12.20 -19.62
C LEU A 569 -30.04 -13.42 -19.44
N GLY A 570 -30.46 -13.71 -18.21
CA GLY A 570 -31.30 -14.86 -17.84
C GLY A 570 -30.56 -16.19 -17.64
N LYS A 571 -29.30 -16.29 -18.08
CA LYS A 571 -28.44 -17.47 -17.90
C LYS A 571 -27.77 -17.47 -16.53
N THR A 572 -27.60 -18.65 -15.94
CA THR A 572 -26.79 -18.85 -14.73
C THR A 572 -25.36 -19.17 -15.16
N VAL A 573 -24.41 -18.37 -14.69
CA VAL A 573 -23.00 -18.44 -15.09
C VAL A 573 -22.13 -18.62 -13.85
N VAL A 574 -21.13 -19.49 -13.94
CA VAL A 574 -20.08 -19.68 -12.94
C VAL A 574 -18.71 -19.57 -13.62
N CYS A 575 -17.71 -19.04 -12.92
CA CYS A 575 -16.38 -18.82 -13.49
C CYS A 575 -15.32 -19.60 -12.75
N TYR A 576 -14.35 -20.17 -13.46
CA TYR A 576 -13.15 -20.70 -12.82
C TYR A 576 -12.09 -19.59 -12.67
N PRO A 577 -11.28 -19.60 -11.58
CA PRO A 577 -10.25 -18.59 -11.38
C PRO A 577 -9.12 -18.64 -12.42
N ILE A 578 -8.41 -17.52 -12.58
CA ILE A 578 -7.30 -17.35 -13.54
C ILE A 578 -6.19 -18.40 -13.41
N ILE A 579 -6.02 -19.01 -12.23
CA ILE A 579 -5.01 -20.06 -12.00
C ILE A 579 -5.18 -21.28 -12.90
N PHE A 580 -6.38 -21.50 -13.46
CA PHE A 580 -6.68 -22.58 -14.41
C PHE A 580 -6.63 -22.14 -15.88
N ASP A 581 -6.35 -20.87 -16.15
CA ASP A 581 -6.23 -20.30 -17.49
C ASP A 581 -4.79 -20.48 -18.01
N LEU A 582 -4.64 -21.28 -19.06
CA LEU A 582 -3.35 -21.57 -19.70
C LEU A 582 -2.92 -20.46 -20.68
N SER A 583 -3.76 -19.45 -20.91
CA SER A 583 -3.46 -18.37 -21.88
C SER A 583 -2.60 -17.24 -21.31
N ASP A 584 -2.52 -17.06 -19.98
CA ASP A 584 -1.73 -16.00 -19.33
C ASP A 584 -0.22 -16.37 -19.26
N PHE A 585 0.12 -17.41 -18.49
CA PHE A 585 1.52 -17.83 -18.28
C PHE A 585 1.62 -19.33 -17.93
N TYR A 586 2.75 -19.97 -18.22
CA TYR A 586 2.87 -21.43 -18.14
C TYR A 586 3.03 -21.99 -16.72
N MET A 587 3.25 -21.15 -15.71
CA MET A 587 3.53 -21.61 -14.33
C MET A 587 2.44 -22.55 -13.78
N SER A 588 1.18 -22.34 -14.17
CA SER A 588 0.04 -23.20 -13.78
C SER A 588 0.11 -24.63 -14.33
N GLN A 589 1.01 -24.90 -15.29
CA GLN A 589 1.26 -26.25 -15.82
C GLN A 589 2.14 -27.10 -14.87
N ASP A 590 2.86 -26.48 -13.94
CA ASP A 590 3.51 -27.21 -12.85
C ASP A 590 2.45 -27.61 -11.82
N VAL A 591 2.18 -28.91 -11.77
CA VAL A 591 1.19 -29.52 -10.89
C VAL A 591 1.39 -29.18 -9.41
N LEU A 592 2.64 -29.15 -8.92
CA LEU A 592 2.88 -28.86 -7.50
C LEU A 592 2.58 -27.40 -7.18
N LEU A 593 2.93 -26.49 -8.09
CA LEU A 593 2.62 -25.08 -7.95
C LEU A 593 1.11 -24.84 -8.03
N LEU A 594 0.42 -25.48 -8.97
CA LEU A 594 -1.04 -25.39 -9.08
C LEU A 594 -1.75 -25.88 -7.80
N ILE A 595 -1.28 -26.96 -7.18
CA ILE A 595 -1.82 -27.44 -5.89
C ILE A 595 -1.63 -26.38 -4.80
N ASP A 596 -0.46 -25.75 -4.73
CA ASP A 596 -0.20 -24.66 -3.80
C ASP A 596 -1.13 -23.47 -4.08
N ASP A 597 -1.28 -23.06 -5.34
CA ASP A 597 -2.15 -21.95 -5.75
C ASP A 597 -3.62 -22.20 -5.41
N ILE A 598 -4.11 -23.43 -5.57
CA ILE A 598 -5.46 -23.83 -5.13
C ILE A 598 -5.60 -23.71 -3.61
N LYS A 599 -4.65 -24.23 -2.84
CA LYS A 599 -4.67 -24.12 -1.36
C LYS A 599 -4.68 -22.66 -0.92
N ASN A 600 -3.84 -21.84 -1.54
CA ASN A 600 -3.74 -20.42 -1.25
C ASN A 600 -5.01 -19.66 -1.63
N ALA A 601 -5.60 -19.96 -2.78
CA ALA A 601 -6.87 -19.36 -3.20
C ALA A 601 -7.99 -19.69 -2.21
N LEU A 602 -8.08 -20.95 -1.74
CA LEU A 602 -9.05 -21.36 -0.73
C LEU A 602 -8.81 -20.69 0.63
N GLN A 603 -7.54 -20.55 1.04
CA GLN A 603 -7.19 -19.84 2.28
C GLN A 603 -7.51 -18.35 2.19
N PHE A 604 -7.22 -17.73 1.04
CA PHE A 604 -7.57 -16.34 0.75
C PHE A 604 -9.08 -16.12 0.80
N ILE A 605 -9.87 -17.00 0.16
CA ILE A 605 -11.34 -16.96 0.24
C ILE A 605 -11.79 -17.10 1.70
N LYS A 606 -11.25 -18.08 2.45
CA LYS A 606 -11.58 -18.27 3.87
C LYS A 606 -11.35 -17.01 4.71
N GLN A 607 -10.24 -16.32 4.48
CA GLN A 607 -9.85 -15.16 5.27
C GLN A 607 -10.66 -13.90 4.91
N TYR A 608 -10.96 -13.70 3.63
CA TYR A 608 -11.46 -12.42 3.11
C TYR A 608 -12.90 -12.46 2.56
N TRP A 609 -13.56 -13.62 2.56
CA TRP A 609 -14.97 -13.69 2.21
C TRP A 609 -15.84 -13.11 3.33
N LYS A 610 -16.47 -11.96 3.06
CA LYS A 610 -17.35 -11.25 4.00
C LYS A 610 -18.81 -11.13 3.53
N MET A 611 -19.15 -11.77 2.41
CA MET A 611 -20.50 -11.72 1.84
C MET A 611 -21.44 -12.75 2.47
N HIS A 612 -22.73 -12.46 2.43
CA HIS A 612 -23.76 -13.40 2.89
C HIS A 612 -23.99 -14.52 1.87
N GLY A 613 -23.69 -15.76 2.27
CA GLY A 613 -23.74 -16.93 1.41
C GLY A 613 -22.35 -17.55 1.22
N ARG A 614 -22.31 -18.81 0.79
CA ARG A 614 -21.04 -19.55 0.69
C ARG A 614 -20.33 -19.27 -0.64
N PRO A 615 -19.00 -19.16 -0.64
CA PRO A 615 -18.22 -19.04 -1.88
C PRO A 615 -18.23 -20.36 -2.63
N LEU A 616 -18.38 -20.30 -3.95
CA LEU A 616 -18.35 -21.44 -4.86
C LEU A 616 -17.07 -21.42 -5.70
N PHE A 617 -16.12 -22.28 -5.38
CA PHE A 617 -14.83 -22.39 -6.05
C PHE A 617 -14.83 -23.53 -7.07
N LEU A 618 -14.61 -23.22 -8.35
CA LEU A 618 -14.51 -24.22 -9.41
C LEU A 618 -13.06 -24.71 -9.59
N VAL A 619 -12.87 -26.02 -9.53
CA VAL A 619 -11.60 -26.68 -9.84
C VAL A 619 -11.70 -27.34 -11.20
N LEU A 620 -11.00 -26.78 -12.20
CA LEU A 620 -10.92 -27.36 -13.53
C LEU A 620 -9.74 -28.35 -13.59
N ILE A 621 -10.05 -29.62 -13.90
CA ILE A 621 -9.06 -30.69 -14.02
C ILE A 621 -8.86 -31.00 -15.51
N ARG A 622 -7.60 -30.94 -15.95
CA ARG A 622 -7.20 -31.25 -17.32
C ARG A 622 -6.45 -32.57 -17.40
N GLU A 623 -6.44 -33.20 -18.57
CA GLU A 623 -5.74 -34.46 -18.80
C GLU A 623 -4.22 -34.31 -18.61
N ASP A 624 -3.64 -33.17 -19.00
CA ASP A 624 -2.21 -32.89 -18.88
C ASP A 624 -1.74 -32.81 -17.43
N ASN A 625 -2.62 -32.41 -16.51
CA ASN A 625 -2.33 -32.38 -15.08
C ASN A 625 -2.10 -33.81 -14.55
N ILE A 626 -2.81 -34.80 -15.11
CA ILE A 626 -2.83 -36.19 -14.66
C ILE A 626 -1.73 -37.05 -15.31
N ARG A 627 -1.16 -36.61 -16.44
CA ARG A 627 -0.10 -37.36 -17.15
C ARG A 627 1.27 -37.19 -16.46
N GLY A 628 1.92 -38.32 -16.12
CA GLY A 628 3.30 -38.39 -15.65
C GLY A 628 3.49 -38.88 -14.20
N SER A 629 4.74 -38.80 -13.69
CA SER A 629 5.16 -39.29 -12.37
C SER A 629 4.56 -38.54 -11.16
N ARG A 630 3.92 -37.38 -11.40
CA ARG A 630 3.38 -36.47 -10.37
C ARG A 630 1.86 -36.57 -10.20
N PHE A 631 1.25 -37.71 -10.56
CA PHE A 631 -0.19 -37.96 -10.38
C PHE A 631 -0.62 -38.11 -8.92
N ASN A 632 0.21 -38.74 -8.08
CA ASN A 632 -0.11 -38.99 -6.67
C ASN A 632 -0.42 -37.70 -5.87
N PRO A 633 0.39 -36.62 -5.98
CA PRO A 633 0.06 -35.34 -5.33
C PRO A 633 -1.33 -34.76 -5.67
N ILE A 634 -1.78 -34.90 -6.93
CA ILE A 634 -3.13 -34.44 -7.32
C ILE A 634 -4.20 -35.31 -6.67
N LEU A 635 -4.02 -36.63 -6.70
CA LEU A 635 -4.95 -37.55 -6.04
C LEU A 635 -5.04 -37.25 -4.55
N ASP A 636 -3.92 -37.00 -3.87
CA ASP A 636 -3.89 -36.64 -2.46
C ASP A 636 -4.66 -35.33 -2.19
N MET A 637 -4.50 -34.33 -3.05
CA MET A 637 -5.26 -33.08 -2.99
C MET A 637 -6.77 -33.32 -3.18
N LEU A 638 -7.17 -34.08 -4.21
CA LEU A 638 -8.57 -34.38 -4.50
C LEU A 638 -9.20 -35.23 -3.39
N ALA A 639 -8.45 -36.15 -2.80
CA ALA A 639 -8.86 -36.92 -1.63
C ALA A 639 -9.03 -36.03 -0.39
N ALA A 640 -8.14 -35.04 -0.18
CA ALA A 640 -8.27 -34.06 0.90
C ALA A 640 -9.52 -33.18 0.72
N LEU A 641 -9.80 -32.72 -0.50
CA LEU A 641 -11.03 -32.01 -0.83
C LEU A 641 -12.27 -32.85 -0.48
N LYS A 642 -12.29 -34.13 -0.85
CA LYS A 642 -13.40 -35.06 -0.51
C LYS A 642 -13.53 -35.31 0.99
N LYS A 643 -12.43 -35.34 1.74
CA LYS A 643 -12.44 -35.45 3.22
C LYS A 643 -12.99 -34.20 3.91
N GLY A 644 -13.12 -33.08 3.19
CA GLY A 644 -13.73 -31.85 3.69
C GLY A 644 -12.77 -30.85 4.33
N ILE A 645 -11.46 -31.11 4.31
CA ILE A 645 -10.44 -30.18 4.82
C ILE A 645 -9.21 -30.19 3.92
N ILE A 646 -8.78 -29.02 3.46
CA ILE A 646 -7.55 -28.82 2.69
C ILE A 646 -6.81 -27.59 3.18
N GLY A 647 -5.52 -27.71 3.51
CA GLY A 647 -4.71 -26.57 3.97
C GLY A 647 -5.30 -25.82 5.18
N GLY A 648 -6.02 -26.51 6.08
CA GLY A 648 -6.72 -25.88 7.21
C GLY A 648 -8.02 -25.14 6.85
N VAL A 649 -8.49 -25.25 5.60
CA VAL A 649 -9.77 -24.71 5.12
C VAL A 649 -10.82 -25.81 5.08
N LYS A 650 -11.99 -25.56 5.67
CA LYS A 650 -13.14 -26.46 5.55
C LYS A 650 -13.78 -26.29 4.18
N VAL A 651 -13.95 -27.39 3.48
CA VAL A 651 -14.50 -27.43 2.13
C VAL A 651 -15.66 -28.42 2.05
N HIS A 652 -16.64 -28.12 1.22
CA HIS A 652 -17.72 -29.03 0.90
C HIS A 652 -17.74 -29.26 -0.61
N VAL A 653 -17.44 -30.49 -1.02
CA VAL A 653 -17.38 -30.89 -2.42
C VAL A 653 -18.70 -31.58 -2.78
N ASP A 654 -19.38 -31.06 -3.80
CA ASP A 654 -20.60 -31.68 -4.34
C ASP A 654 -20.82 -31.25 -5.80
N ARG A 655 -21.92 -31.71 -6.40
CA ARG A 655 -22.36 -31.34 -7.75
C ARG A 655 -22.73 -29.86 -7.80
N LEU A 656 -22.45 -29.21 -8.92
CA LEU A 656 -22.73 -27.79 -9.09
C LEU A 656 -24.22 -27.46 -8.83
N GLN A 657 -25.14 -28.31 -9.30
CA GLN A 657 -26.58 -28.08 -9.12
C GLN A 657 -27.03 -28.07 -7.66
N THR A 658 -26.35 -28.79 -6.76
CA THR A 658 -26.69 -28.81 -5.33
C THR A 658 -26.09 -27.61 -4.59
N LEU A 659 -24.91 -27.14 -5.01
CA LEU A 659 -24.21 -26.04 -4.36
C LEU A 659 -24.87 -24.67 -4.62
N ILE A 660 -25.65 -24.51 -5.70
CA ILE A 660 -26.28 -23.23 -6.08
C ILE A 660 -27.15 -22.64 -4.97
N SER A 661 -27.90 -23.47 -4.22
CA SER A 661 -28.86 -22.97 -3.24
C SER A 661 -28.20 -22.26 -2.05
N GLY A 662 -26.92 -22.54 -1.78
CA GLY A 662 -26.17 -21.92 -0.68
C GLY A 662 -25.17 -20.85 -1.12
N ALA A 663 -25.00 -20.63 -2.43
CA ALA A 663 -23.97 -19.78 -2.98
C ALA A 663 -24.45 -18.33 -3.22
N VAL A 664 -23.51 -17.39 -3.24
CA VAL A 664 -23.81 -15.97 -3.52
C VAL A 664 -24.16 -15.79 -4.99
N VAL A 665 -25.30 -15.15 -5.26
CA VAL A 665 -25.75 -14.81 -6.62
C VAL A 665 -25.67 -13.30 -6.84
N GLU A 666 -24.96 -12.88 -7.88
CA GLU A 666 -24.85 -11.50 -8.32
C GLU A 666 -25.58 -11.31 -9.66
N GLN A 667 -26.46 -10.31 -9.72
CA GLN A 667 -27.28 -10.02 -10.90
C GLN A 667 -26.63 -8.90 -11.72
N LEU A 668 -26.24 -9.18 -12.96
CA LEU A 668 -25.64 -8.20 -13.87
C LEU A 668 -26.70 -7.60 -14.80
N ASP A 669 -27.70 -6.94 -14.22
CA ASP A 669 -28.83 -6.37 -14.96
C ASP A 669 -28.45 -5.17 -15.85
N PHE A 670 -27.28 -4.55 -15.63
CA PHE A 670 -26.81 -3.41 -16.41
C PHE A 670 -26.60 -3.72 -17.90
N LEU A 671 -26.41 -5.01 -18.27
CA LEU A 671 -26.28 -5.45 -19.65
C LEU A 671 -27.58 -5.34 -20.47
N ARG A 672 -28.73 -5.11 -19.80
CA ARG A 672 -30.03 -4.96 -20.48
C ARG A 672 -30.35 -3.51 -20.88
N ILE A 673 -29.50 -2.56 -20.50
CA ILE A 673 -29.81 -1.12 -20.57
C ILE A 673 -29.17 -0.45 -21.80
N SER A 674 -28.14 -1.08 -22.38
CA SER A 674 -27.57 -0.65 -23.65
C SER A 674 -28.46 -1.10 -24.81
N ASP A 675 -29.49 -0.32 -25.13
CA ASP A 675 -30.37 -0.54 -26.30
C ASP A 675 -29.65 -0.34 -27.66
N THR A 676 -28.38 0.05 -27.65
CA THR A 676 -27.64 0.56 -28.82
C THR A 676 -26.53 -0.34 -29.38
N GLU A 677 -26.14 -1.43 -28.70
CA GLU A 677 -25.06 -2.32 -29.17
C GLU A 677 -25.54 -3.79 -29.29
N GLU A 678 -25.06 -4.50 -30.32
CA GLU A 678 -25.20 -5.95 -30.39
C GLU A 678 -24.61 -6.58 -29.13
N LEU A 679 -25.43 -7.33 -28.39
CA LEU A 679 -24.99 -7.98 -27.16
C LEU A 679 -23.75 -8.83 -27.43
N PRO A 680 -22.70 -8.72 -26.60
CA PRO A 680 -21.47 -9.48 -26.80
C PRO A 680 -21.74 -10.99 -26.79
N GLU A 681 -21.13 -11.69 -27.73
CA GLU A 681 -21.15 -13.16 -27.74
C GLU A 681 -20.16 -13.69 -26.71
N PHE A 682 -20.69 -14.34 -25.67
CA PHE A 682 -19.90 -14.96 -24.61
C PHE A 682 -19.62 -16.43 -24.92
N LYS A 683 -18.37 -16.85 -24.73
CA LYS A 683 -17.94 -18.23 -24.98
C LYS A 683 -17.93 -19.07 -23.71
N SER A 684 -18.76 -20.12 -23.67
CA SER A 684 -18.68 -21.11 -22.60
C SER A 684 -17.48 -22.04 -22.78
N PHE A 685 -16.98 -22.57 -21.67
CA PHE A 685 -15.99 -23.65 -21.68
C PHE A 685 -16.64 -24.93 -22.21
N GLU A 686 -16.16 -25.42 -23.34
CA GLU A 686 -16.69 -26.62 -24.01
C GLU A 686 -15.96 -27.89 -23.56
N GLU A 687 -16.66 -29.01 -23.63
CA GLU A 687 -16.08 -30.32 -23.36
C GLU A 687 -15.09 -30.72 -24.47
N LEU A 688 -13.92 -31.21 -24.09
CA LEU A 688 -12.88 -31.63 -25.01
C LEU A 688 -13.31 -32.91 -25.76
N GLU A 689 -13.61 -32.78 -27.06
CA GLU A 689 -13.89 -33.93 -27.91
C GLU A 689 -12.63 -34.82 -28.11
N PRO A 690 -12.75 -36.15 -28.06
CA PRO A 690 -11.65 -37.03 -28.44
C PRO A 690 -11.33 -36.86 -29.93
N PRO A 691 -10.06 -36.93 -30.35
CA PRO A 691 -9.71 -36.85 -31.76
C PRO A 691 -10.44 -37.95 -32.53
N LYS A 692 -11.23 -37.54 -33.54
CA LYS A 692 -12.18 -38.37 -34.33
C LYS A 692 -11.55 -39.60 -35.04
N HIS A 693 -10.24 -39.83 -34.91
CA HIS A 693 -9.51 -40.95 -35.50
C HIS A 693 -8.57 -41.74 -34.58
N SER A 694 -8.68 -41.64 -33.25
CA SER A 694 -7.88 -42.50 -32.36
C SER A 694 -8.64 -43.78 -32.01
N LYS A 695 -8.42 -44.86 -32.78
CA LYS A 695 -8.72 -46.21 -32.32
C LYS A 695 -7.86 -46.47 -31.07
N VAL A 696 -8.51 -46.49 -29.91
CA VAL A 696 -7.88 -46.74 -28.61
C VAL A 696 -7.21 -48.12 -28.63
N LYS A 697 -5.90 -48.17 -28.89
CA LYS A 697 -5.08 -49.28 -28.39
C LYS A 697 -4.88 -49.01 -26.89
N ARG A 698 -5.36 -49.91 -26.04
CA ARG A 698 -4.94 -50.03 -24.65
C ARG A 698 -3.42 -50.23 -24.65
N GLN A 699 -2.65 -49.15 -24.59
CA GLN A 699 -1.27 -49.25 -24.14
C GLN A 699 -1.33 -49.40 -22.63
N SER A 700 -1.19 -50.65 -22.19
CA SER A 700 -0.68 -50.97 -20.86
C SER A 700 0.49 -50.04 -20.55
N SER A 701 0.52 -49.56 -19.31
CA SER A 701 1.63 -48.92 -18.62
C SER A 701 2.90 -49.75 -18.79
N THR A 702 3.53 -49.60 -19.94
CA THR A 702 4.94 -49.91 -20.17
C THR A 702 5.61 -48.59 -19.81
N PRO A 703 6.55 -48.55 -18.85
CA PRO A 703 7.30 -47.33 -18.60
C PRO A 703 7.91 -46.95 -19.94
N SER A 704 7.51 -45.79 -20.47
CA SER A 704 8.28 -45.18 -21.54
C SER A 704 9.71 -45.17 -21.04
N ALA A 705 10.61 -45.72 -21.87
CA ALA A 705 12.05 -45.75 -21.67
C ALA A 705 12.53 -44.48 -20.93
N PRO A 706 13.55 -44.60 -20.04
CA PRO A 706 13.99 -43.49 -19.20
C PRO A 706 14.07 -42.25 -20.06
N GLU A 707 13.44 -41.17 -19.57
CA GLU A 707 13.52 -39.82 -20.12
C GLU A 707 14.99 -39.58 -20.48
N LEU A 708 15.34 -39.88 -21.74
CA LEU A 708 16.69 -39.72 -22.24
C LEU A 708 16.97 -38.25 -22.04
N GLU A 709 17.95 -37.96 -21.20
CA GLU A 709 18.57 -36.66 -21.04
C GLU A 709 18.56 -35.99 -22.42
N GLN A 710 17.73 -34.96 -22.58
CA GLN A 710 17.74 -34.14 -23.79
C GLN A 710 19.05 -33.36 -23.77
N GLN A 711 20.16 -34.03 -24.09
CA GLN A 711 21.42 -33.37 -24.32
C GLN A 711 21.19 -32.38 -25.45
N LEU A 712 21.46 -31.10 -25.15
CA LEU A 712 21.36 -30.02 -26.11
C LEU A 712 22.37 -30.28 -27.24
N ASP A 713 21.87 -30.67 -28.41
CA ASP A 713 22.67 -30.91 -29.61
C ASP A 713 22.96 -29.61 -30.39
N VAL A 714 22.51 -28.46 -29.88
CA VAL A 714 22.62 -27.16 -30.56
C VAL A 714 23.08 -26.11 -29.55
N ASN A 715 24.26 -25.56 -29.79
CA ASN A 715 24.78 -24.41 -29.06
C ASN A 715 24.53 -23.12 -29.85
N ILE A 716 24.04 -22.06 -29.18
CA ILE A 716 23.76 -20.76 -29.79
C ILE A 716 25.02 -20.19 -30.47
N SER A 717 26.19 -20.29 -29.83
CA SER A 717 27.44 -19.72 -30.38
C SER A 717 27.90 -20.37 -31.68
N GLU A 718 27.64 -21.67 -31.86
CA GLU A 718 28.05 -22.42 -33.06
C GLU A 718 27.08 -22.25 -34.24
N TRP A 719 25.80 -21.98 -33.95
CA TRP A 719 24.75 -21.94 -34.98
C TRP A 719 24.36 -20.52 -35.39
N LYS A 720 24.81 -19.49 -34.66
CA LYS A 720 24.50 -18.08 -34.94
C LYS A 720 24.98 -17.64 -36.33
N ASP A 721 26.15 -18.10 -36.75
CA ASP A 721 26.79 -17.66 -38.00
C ASP A 721 26.50 -18.60 -39.19
N LYS A 722 25.73 -19.68 -38.97
CA LYS A 722 25.37 -20.62 -40.04
C LYS A 722 24.30 -20.07 -40.99
N PRO A 723 24.34 -20.42 -42.28
CA PRO A 723 23.39 -19.91 -43.26
C PRO A 723 21.96 -20.42 -43.01
N THR A 724 20.95 -19.66 -43.46
CA THR A 724 19.52 -19.93 -43.19
C THR A 724 19.05 -21.32 -43.58
N TYR A 725 19.55 -21.85 -44.70
CA TYR A 725 19.14 -23.19 -45.17
C TYR A 725 19.62 -24.31 -44.23
N GLU A 726 20.81 -24.20 -43.63
CA GLU A 726 21.32 -25.20 -42.67
C GLU A 726 20.53 -25.18 -41.36
N ILE A 727 20.15 -23.99 -40.90
CA ILE A 727 19.32 -23.82 -39.71
C ILE A 727 17.94 -24.44 -39.95
N LEU A 728 17.34 -24.22 -41.13
CA LEU A 728 16.06 -24.82 -41.49
C LEU A 728 16.15 -26.35 -41.64
N GLN A 729 17.22 -26.86 -42.23
CA GLN A 729 17.45 -28.30 -42.35
C GLN A 729 17.57 -28.94 -40.96
N LYS A 730 18.42 -28.39 -40.09
CA LYS A 730 18.57 -28.88 -38.71
C LYS A 730 17.27 -28.73 -37.92
N LEU A 731 16.49 -27.66 -38.10
CA LEU A 731 15.20 -27.46 -37.44
C LEU A 731 14.20 -28.58 -37.82
N ASN A 732 14.18 -28.98 -39.10
CA ASN A 732 13.31 -30.05 -39.58
C ASN A 732 13.77 -31.44 -39.11
N ASP A 733 15.08 -31.65 -38.96
CA ASP A 733 15.66 -32.93 -38.55
C ASP A 733 15.70 -33.11 -37.02
N CYS A 734 15.64 -32.02 -36.26
CA CYS A 734 15.76 -32.04 -34.81
C CYS A 734 14.45 -32.52 -34.14
N SER A 735 14.55 -33.47 -33.21
CA SER A 735 13.42 -33.94 -32.40
C SER A 735 13.36 -33.30 -31.00
N CYS A 736 14.44 -32.64 -30.57
CA CYS A 736 14.55 -31.97 -29.28
C CYS A 736 13.89 -30.59 -29.32
N LEU A 737 12.87 -30.37 -28.49
CA LEU A 737 12.12 -29.10 -28.47
C LEU A 737 12.98 -27.91 -28.03
N ALA A 738 13.94 -28.12 -27.12
CA ALA A 738 14.84 -27.06 -26.67
C ALA A 738 15.77 -26.60 -27.82
N SER A 739 16.34 -27.55 -28.56
CA SER A 739 17.15 -27.25 -29.75
C SER A 739 16.33 -26.59 -30.87
N GLN A 740 15.08 -27.04 -31.10
CA GLN A 740 14.18 -26.36 -32.04
C GLN A 740 13.89 -24.91 -31.63
N ALA A 741 13.64 -24.66 -30.33
CA ALA A 741 13.41 -23.32 -29.80
C ALA A 741 14.63 -22.42 -30.02
N ILE A 742 15.85 -22.92 -29.77
CA ILE A 742 17.09 -22.19 -30.01
C ILE A 742 17.24 -21.81 -31.49
N LEU A 743 17.08 -22.77 -32.41
CA LEU A 743 17.18 -22.52 -33.86
C LEU A 743 16.13 -21.50 -34.34
N LEU A 744 14.90 -21.59 -33.82
CA LEU A 744 13.84 -20.61 -34.10
C LEU A 744 14.13 -19.24 -33.50
N GLY A 745 14.78 -19.16 -32.35
CA GLY A 745 15.26 -17.90 -31.76
C GLY A 745 16.29 -17.20 -32.66
N ILE A 746 17.21 -17.97 -33.27
CA ILE A 746 18.16 -17.47 -34.26
C ILE A 746 17.43 -16.95 -35.51
N LEU A 747 16.47 -17.73 -36.03
CA LEU A 747 15.64 -17.32 -37.17
C LEU A 747 14.81 -16.07 -36.86
N LEU A 748 14.24 -15.96 -35.66
CA LEU A 748 13.46 -14.80 -35.24
C LEU A 748 14.31 -13.53 -35.25
N LYS A 749 15.54 -13.60 -34.75
CA LYS A 749 16.49 -12.47 -34.74
C LYS A 749 17.01 -12.10 -36.13
N ARG A 750 17.17 -13.08 -37.03
CA ARG A 750 17.74 -12.85 -38.37
C ARG A 750 16.69 -12.47 -39.42
N GLU A 751 15.59 -13.20 -39.49
CA GLU A 751 14.58 -13.09 -40.57
C GLU A 751 13.28 -12.43 -40.10
N GLY A 752 13.07 -12.31 -38.79
CA GLY A 752 11.86 -11.72 -38.19
C GLY A 752 10.72 -12.73 -37.94
N PRO A 753 9.63 -12.29 -37.27
CA PRO A 753 8.56 -13.17 -36.77
C PRO A 753 7.70 -13.80 -37.86
N ASN A 754 7.56 -13.12 -39.01
CA ASN A 754 6.69 -13.53 -40.11
C ASN A 754 7.38 -14.44 -41.13
N PHE A 755 8.65 -14.79 -40.92
CA PHE A 755 9.36 -15.71 -41.79
C PHE A 755 8.68 -17.08 -41.80
N ILE A 756 8.49 -17.68 -42.97
CA ILE A 756 7.71 -18.91 -43.11
C ILE A 756 8.62 -20.13 -42.98
N THR A 757 8.29 -20.99 -42.03
CA THR A 757 8.86 -22.33 -41.86
C THR A 757 7.89 -23.39 -42.40
N LYS A 758 8.31 -24.66 -42.44
CA LYS A 758 7.46 -25.78 -42.88
C LYS A 758 6.13 -25.89 -42.11
N GLU A 759 6.11 -25.41 -40.88
CA GLU A 759 4.97 -25.52 -39.99
C GLU A 759 4.22 -24.19 -39.77
N GLY A 760 4.42 -23.18 -40.63
CA GLY A 760 3.82 -21.84 -40.50
C GLY A 760 4.86 -20.78 -40.18
N THR A 761 4.44 -19.60 -39.74
CA THR A 761 5.39 -18.51 -39.40
C THR A 761 6.30 -18.91 -38.24
N VAL A 762 7.48 -18.28 -38.13
CA VAL A 762 8.40 -18.47 -36.99
C VAL A 762 7.65 -18.23 -35.68
N SER A 763 6.82 -17.18 -35.60
CA SER A 763 6.02 -16.89 -34.40
C SER A 763 5.03 -18.03 -34.06
N ASP A 764 4.29 -18.52 -35.06
CA ASP A 764 3.35 -19.65 -34.86
C ASP A 764 4.08 -20.94 -34.45
N HIS A 765 5.28 -21.16 -34.99
CA HIS A 765 6.10 -22.31 -34.65
C HIS A 765 6.61 -22.24 -33.22
N ILE A 766 7.10 -21.08 -32.77
CA ILE A 766 7.51 -20.87 -31.39
C ILE A 766 6.33 -21.02 -30.43
N GLU A 767 5.14 -20.48 -30.76
CA GLU A 767 3.93 -20.65 -29.94
C GLU A 767 3.50 -22.12 -29.83
N ARG A 768 3.61 -22.90 -30.91
CA ARG A 768 3.33 -24.34 -30.89
C ARG A 768 4.36 -25.12 -30.06
N ILE A 769 5.65 -24.77 -30.14
CA ILE A 769 6.68 -25.35 -29.27
C ILE A 769 6.42 -24.99 -27.82
N TYR A 770 6.09 -23.73 -27.51
CA TYR A 770 5.75 -23.27 -26.17
C TYR A 770 4.64 -24.12 -25.55
N ARG A 771 3.52 -24.32 -26.26
CA ARG A 771 2.40 -25.16 -25.78
C ARG A 771 2.78 -26.63 -25.63
N ARG A 772 3.50 -27.19 -26.62
CA ARG A 772 3.91 -28.61 -26.61
C ARG A 772 4.93 -28.91 -25.52
N ALA A 773 5.92 -28.04 -25.35
CA ALA A 773 6.91 -28.15 -24.29
C ALA A 773 6.26 -28.06 -22.91
N GLY A 774 5.26 -27.18 -22.77
CA GLY A 774 4.44 -27.04 -21.56
C GLY A 774 3.72 -28.33 -21.18
N SER A 775 2.95 -28.91 -22.11
CA SER A 775 2.25 -30.20 -21.89
C SER A 775 3.18 -31.35 -21.53
N LYS A 776 4.44 -31.31 -22.01
CA LYS A 776 5.49 -32.29 -21.75
C LYS A 776 6.37 -31.95 -20.54
N LYS A 777 6.15 -30.82 -19.87
CA LYS A 777 6.92 -30.36 -18.70
C LYS A 777 8.41 -30.18 -19.00
N LEU A 778 8.74 -29.75 -20.23
CA LEU A 778 10.12 -29.49 -20.69
C LEU A 778 10.47 -28.02 -20.45
N TRP A 779 10.80 -27.68 -19.21
CA TRP A 779 10.88 -26.29 -18.72
C TRP A 779 11.87 -25.39 -19.45
N LEU A 780 13.02 -25.92 -19.85
CA LEU A 780 14.00 -25.17 -20.62
C LEU A 780 13.42 -24.69 -21.97
N ALA A 781 12.76 -25.59 -22.71
CA ALA A 781 12.13 -25.26 -23.98
C ALA A 781 10.93 -24.31 -23.80
N VAL A 782 10.17 -24.45 -22.72
CA VAL A 782 9.07 -23.52 -22.38
C VAL A 782 9.58 -22.11 -22.11
N ARG A 783 10.67 -21.97 -21.35
CA ARG A 783 11.30 -20.67 -21.05
C ARG A 783 11.80 -19.98 -22.33
N TYR A 784 12.45 -20.71 -23.23
CA TYR A 784 12.81 -20.15 -24.55
C TYR A 784 11.58 -19.70 -25.34
N GLY A 785 10.54 -20.54 -25.41
CA GLY A 785 9.30 -20.20 -26.11
C GLY A 785 8.63 -18.94 -25.55
N ALA A 786 8.56 -18.81 -24.22
CA ALA A 786 8.01 -17.65 -23.52
C ALA A 786 8.86 -16.38 -23.72
N ALA A 787 10.19 -16.50 -23.73
CA ALA A 787 11.11 -15.40 -23.97
C ALA A 787 10.94 -14.83 -25.39
N PHE A 788 10.95 -15.70 -26.40
CA PHE A 788 10.87 -15.28 -27.81
C PHE A 788 9.48 -14.76 -28.22
N THR A 789 8.41 -15.23 -27.58
CA THR A 789 7.04 -14.68 -27.79
C THR A 789 6.72 -13.49 -26.88
N GLN A 790 7.68 -13.07 -26.03
CA GLN A 790 7.51 -11.99 -25.05
C GLN A 790 6.25 -12.13 -24.17
N LYS A 791 5.99 -13.35 -23.66
CA LYS A 791 4.87 -13.62 -22.74
C LYS A 791 5.06 -12.83 -21.44
N PHE A 792 3.99 -12.16 -21.01
CA PHE A 792 4.02 -11.34 -19.80
C PHE A 792 2.89 -11.77 -18.88
N SER A 793 3.20 -12.17 -17.65
CA SER A 793 2.17 -12.57 -16.69
C SER A 793 1.41 -11.36 -16.15
N SER A 794 0.08 -11.43 -16.18
CA SER A 794 -0.82 -10.44 -15.59
C SER A 794 -0.58 -10.19 -14.08
N SER A 795 0.02 -11.17 -13.39
CA SER A 795 0.21 -11.17 -11.94
C SER A 795 1.44 -10.39 -11.46
N ILE A 796 2.36 -9.97 -12.34
CA ILE A 796 3.62 -9.32 -11.93
C ILE A 796 3.37 -7.98 -11.24
N ALA A 797 2.53 -7.12 -11.81
CA ALA A 797 2.28 -5.79 -11.26
C ALA A 797 1.68 -5.81 -9.82
N PRO A 798 0.69 -6.68 -9.51
CA PRO A 798 0.25 -6.91 -8.13
C PRO A 798 1.38 -7.36 -7.19
N HIS A 799 2.22 -8.31 -7.62
CA HIS A 799 3.32 -8.79 -6.80
C HIS A 799 4.32 -7.67 -6.54
N ILE A 800 4.78 -6.93 -7.56
CA ILE A 800 5.65 -5.73 -7.40
C ILE A 800 5.08 -4.74 -6.39
N THR A 801 3.77 -4.47 -6.46
CA THR A 801 3.10 -3.58 -5.50
C THR A 801 3.24 -4.11 -4.07
N THR A 802 3.12 -5.42 -3.88
CA THR A 802 3.28 -6.09 -2.57
C THR A 802 4.66 -5.83 -1.96
N PHE A 803 5.75 -5.85 -2.76
CA PHE A 803 7.08 -5.52 -2.26
C PHE A 803 7.13 -4.09 -1.71
N LEU A 804 6.66 -3.13 -2.52
CA LEU A 804 6.68 -1.70 -2.19
C LEU A 804 5.90 -1.40 -0.91
N VAL A 805 4.73 -2.04 -0.78
CA VAL A 805 3.84 -1.95 0.37
C VAL A 805 4.49 -2.49 1.66
N HIS A 806 5.28 -3.56 1.57
CA HIS A 806 6.09 -4.06 2.69
C HIS A 806 7.36 -3.24 2.93
N GLY A 807 7.45 -2.05 2.35
CA GLY A 807 8.59 -1.15 2.47
C GLY A 807 9.84 -1.75 1.85
N LYS A 808 9.74 -2.46 0.73
CA LYS A 808 10.88 -3.02 0.00
C LYS A 808 10.99 -2.37 -1.38
N GLN A 809 12.20 -2.19 -1.89
CA GLN A 809 12.42 -1.85 -3.30
C GLN A 809 12.77 -3.10 -4.10
N VAL A 810 12.42 -3.12 -5.38
CA VAL A 810 12.78 -4.22 -6.30
C VAL A 810 13.66 -3.68 -7.41
N THR A 811 14.69 -4.42 -7.80
CA THR A 811 15.43 -4.14 -9.03
C THR A 811 15.34 -5.27 -10.02
N LEU A 812 15.17 -4.91 -11.30
CA LEU A 812 15.12 -5.82 -12.43
C LEU A 812 16.32 -5.55 -13.35
N GLY A 813 17.06 -6.58 -13.69
CA GLY A 813 18.28 -6.50 -14.48
C GLY A 813 19.16 -7.73 -14.29
N ALA A 814 20.09 -7.93 -15.21
CA ALA A 814 21.06 -9.03 -15.15
C ALA A 814 22.13 -8.78 -14.08
N PHE A 815 22.65 -9.84 -13.46
CA PHE A 815 23.72 -9.73 -12.47
C PHE A 815 24.98 -9.09 -13.07
N GLY A 816 25.59 -8.13 -12.37
CA GLY A 816 26.80 -7.43 -12.83
C GLY A 816 26.57 -6.35 -13.89
N HIS A 817 25.31 -6.05 -14.24
CA HIS A 817 24.94 -5.08 -15.27
C HIS A 817 24.00 -3.99 -14.73
N GLU A 818 23.57 -3.08 -15.60
CA GLU A 818 22.60 -2.04 -15.24
C GLU A 818 21.26 -2.64 -14.80
N GLU A 819 20.77 -2.18 -13.65
CA GLU A 819 19.50 -2.59 -13.08
C GLU A 819 18.53 -1.40 -13.01
N GLU A 820 17.26 -1.65 -13.29
CA GLU A 820 16.20 -0.67 -13.11
C GLU A 820 15.63 -0.75 -11.70
N VAL A 821 15.65 0.36 -10.95
CA VAL A 821 15.11 0.42 -9.59
C VAL A 821 13.63 0.76 -9.62
N ILE A 822 12.78 -0.19 -9.26
CA ILE A 822 11.35 0.02 -9.08
C ILE A 822 11.10 0.44 -7.65
N SER A 823 10.84 1.73 -7.47
CA SER A 823 10.57 2.37 -6.18
C SER A 823 9.13 2.86 -6.01
N ASN A 824 8.35 2.84 -7.10
CA ASN A 824 6.94 3.20 -7.14
C ASN A 824 6.18 2.17 -7.99
N PRO A 825 4.87 1.95 -7.75
CA PRO A 825 4.10 1.02 -8.56
C PRO A 825 4.04 1.48 -10.02
N LEU A 826 4.31 0.56 -10.95
CA LEU A 826 4.34 0.84 -12.39
C LEU A 826 3.17 0.16 -13.12
N SER A 827 2.85 0.66 -14.33
CA SER A 827 1.86 0.00 -15.19
C SER A 827 2.43 -1.31 -15.75
N PRO A 828 1.58 -2.33 -16.01
CA PRO A 828 2.03 -3.61 -16.57
C PRO A 828 2.85 -3.46 -17.85
N ARG A 829 2.48 -2.51 -18.72
CA ARG A 829 3.20 -2.22 -19.97
C ARG A 829 4.62 -1.72 -19.72
N VAL A 830 4.81 -0.82 -18.73
CA VAL A 830 6.13 -0.32 -18.36
C VAL A 830 6.99 -1.45 -17.78
N ILE A 831 6.42 -2.29 -16.93
CA ILE A 831 7.14 -3.45 -16.35
C ILE A 831 7.55 -4.43 -17.44
N LYS A 832 6.65 -4.76 -18.38
CA LYS A 832 6.97 -5.61 -19.54
C LYS A 832 8.17 -5.06 -20.33
N ASN A 833 8.17 -3.76 -20.60
CA ASN A 833 9.27 -3.11 -21.29
C ASN A 833 10.58 -3.21 -20.51
N ILE A 834 10.57 -2.96 -19.19
CA ILE A 834 11.76 -3.08 -18.34
C ILE A 834 12.33 -4.51 -18.41
N ILE A 835 11.48 -5.53 -18.22
CA ILE A 835 11.91 -6.94 -18.23
C ILE A 835 12.57 -7.32 -19.55
N TYR A 836 11.92 -7.03 -20.67
CA TYR A 836 12.44 -7.44 -21.98
C TYR A 836 13.53 -6.52 -22.55
N TYR A 837 13.73 -5.32 -21.99
CA TYR A 837 14.80 -4.40 -22.40
C TYR A 837 16.05 -4.53 -21.54
N LYS A 838 15.91 -4.70 -20.22
CA LYS A 838 17.03 -4.75 -19.26
C LYS A 838 17.49 -6.17 -18.92
N CYS A 839 16.58 -7.14 -18.83
CA CYS A 839 16.95 -8.52 -18.44
C CYS A 839 17.34 -9.39 -19.65
N ASN A 840 16.92 -9.03 -20.86
CA ASN A 840 17.09 -9.83 -22.08
C ASN A 840 18.43 -9.58 -22.80
N THR A 841 19.34 -8.79 -22.22
CA THR A 841 20.53 -8.29 -22.94
C THR A 841 21.62 -9.34 -23.09
N HIS A 842 21.71 -10.31 -22.17
CA HIS A 842 22.77 -11.32 -22.15
C HIS A 842 22.23 -12.74 -22.35
N ASP A 843 21.13 -13.09 -21.67
CA ASP A 843 20.44 -14.37 -21.80
C ASP A 843 18.93 -14.13 -21.85
N GLU A 844 18.27 -14.59 -22.92
CA GLU A 844 16.84 -14.34 -23.11
C GLU A 844 15.97 -15.04 -22.07
N ARG A 845 16.49 -16.10 -21.45
CA ARG A 845 15.81 -16.87 -20.40
C ARG A 845 15.71 -16.08 -19.10
N GLU A 846 16.62 -15.15 -18.84
CA GLU A 846 16.60 -14.33 -17.62
C GLU A 846 15.32 -13.52 -17.51
N ALA A 847 14.83 -12.96 -18.62
CA ALA A 847 13.57 -12.22 -18.64
C ALA A 847 12.38 -13.07 -18.16
N VAL A 848 12.41 -14.38 -18.34
CA VAL A 848 11.35 -15.30 -17.93
C VAL A 848 11.52 -15.74 -16.48
N ILE A 849 12.75 -16.10 -16.07
CA ILE A 849 13.00 -16.51 -14.67
C ILE A 849 12.80 -15.34 -13.69
N GLN A 850 13.13 -14.10 -14.09
CA GLN A 850 12.86 -12.92 -13.27
C GLN A 850 11.36 -12.72 -13.05
N GLN A 851 10.51 -13.03 -14.04
CA GLN A 851 9.05 -13.02 -13.86
C GLN A 851 8.60 -14.08 -12.85
N GLU A 852 9.10 -15.31 -12.95
CA GLU A 852 8.83 -16.39 -11.98
C GLU A 852 9.23 -15.97 -10.56
N LEU A 853 10.43 -15.40 -10.39
CA LEU A 853 10.95 -14.98 -9.09
C LEU A 853 10.16 -13.81 -8.50
N VAL A 854 9.75 -12.82 -9.31
CA VAL A 854 8.91 -11.73 -8.80
C VAL A 854 7.57 -12.25 -8.28
N ILE A 855 6.96 -13.22 -8.97
CA ILE A 855 5.72 -13.86 -8.54
C ILE A 855 5.95 -14.65 -7.25
N HIS A 856 6.98 -15.52 -7.21
CA HIS A 856 7.30 -16.31 -6.03
C HIS A 856 7.65 -15.45 -4.82
N ILE A 857 8.53 -14.46 -4.97
CA ILE A 857 8.93 -13.59 -3.86
C ILE A 857 7.74 -12.76 -3.36
N GLY A 858 6.93 -12.20 -4.25
CA GLY A 858 5.73 -11.47 -3.84
C GLY A 858 4.76 -12.35 -3.05
N TRP A 859 4.64 -13.63 -3.41
CA TRP A 859 3.88 -14.61 -2.64
C TRP A 859 4.52 -14.92 -1.27
N ILE A 860 5.83 -15.16 -1.20
CA ILE A 860 6.52 -15.46 0.06
C ILE A 860 6.47 -14.26 1.01
N ILE A 861 6.68 -13.02 0.53
CA ILE A 861 6.60 -11.80 1.35
C ILE A 861 5.23 -11.68 2.02
N SER A 862 4.16 -11.98 1.28
CA SER A 862 2.78 -11.87 1.79
C SER A 862 2.48 -12.87 2.90
N ASN A 863 3.06 -14.07 2.84
CA ASN A 863 2.77 -15.15 3.78
C ASN A 863 3.78 -15.25 4.93
N ASN A 864 5.06 -15.00 4.63
CA ASN A 864 6.22 -15.18 5.51
C ASN A 864 7.14 -13.94 5.43
N PRO A 865 6.68 -12.74 5.83
CA PRO A 865 7.44 -11.50 5.72
C PRO A 865 8.76 -11.53 6.51
N GLU A 866 8.86 -12.35 7.56
CA GLU A 866 10.05 -12.52 8.39
C GLU A 866 11.26 -13.03 7.62
N LEU A 867 11.06 -13.79 6.53
CA LEU A 867 12.15 -14.27 5.67
C LEU A 867 12.89 -13.13 4.94
N PHE A 868 12.24 -11.96 4.83
CA PHE A 868 12.81 -10.76 4.22
C PHE A 868 13.21 -9.71 5.26
N SER A 869 13.30 -10.10 6.53
CA SER A 869 13.83 -9.23 7.59
C SER A 869 15.26 -8.81 7.24
N GLY A 870 15.56 -7.52 7.40
CA GLY A 870 16.87 -6.95 7.08
C GLY A 870 17.17 -6.78 5.58
N MET A 871 16.28 -7.18 4.67
CA MET A 871 16.45 -6.98 3.23
C MET A 871 15.60 -5.79 2.77
N LEU A 872 16.18 -4.64 2.47
CA LEU A 872 15.41 -3.45 2.06
C LEU A 872 15.22 -3.36 0.54
N LYS A 873 16.26 -3.74 -0.21
CA LYS A 873 16.30 -3.71 -1.68
C LYS A 873 16.53 -5.12 -2.21
N ILE A 874 15.50 -5.68 -2.85
CA ILE A 874 15.47 -7.02 -3.43
C ILE A 874 15.93 -6.93 -4.88
N ARG A 875 17.16 -7.38 -5.13
CA ARG A 875 17.77 -7.36 -6.46
C ARG A 875 17.59 -8.71 -7.13
N ILE A 876 16.68 -8.83 -8.08
CA ILE A 876 16.27 -10.14 -8.63
C ILE A 876 17.46 -10.84 -9.34
N GLY A 877 18.28 -10.09 -10.09
CA GLY A 877 19.50 -10.64 -10.71
C GLY A 877 20.50 -11.22 -9.70
N TRP A 878 20.64 -10.61 -8.52
CA TRP A 878 21.53 -11.11 -7.46
C TRP A 878 20.95 -12.32 -6.73
N ILE A 879 19.62 -12.43 -6.68
CA ILE A 879 18.96 -13.64 -6.19
C ILE A 879 19.22 -14.81 -7.14
N ILE A 880 19.14 -14.60 -8.46
CA ILE A 880 19.51 -15.62 -9.46
C ILE A 880 20.96 -16.07 -9.23
N HIS A 881 21.89 -15.12 -9.08
CA HIS A 881 23.28 -15.45 -8.79
C HIS A 881 23.46 -16.26 -7.49
N ALA A 882 22.71 -15.93 -6.43
CA ALA A 882 22.72 -16.70 -5.19
C ALA A 882 22.15 -18.12 -5.36
N MET A 883 21.12 -18.30 -6.19
CA MET A 883 20.53 -19.60 -6.51
C MET A 883 21.48 -20.48 -7.31
N GLU A 884 22.15 -19.92 -8.31
CA GLU A 884 23.20 -20.62 -9.08
C GLU A 884 24.36 -21.04 -8.18
N TYR A 885 24.80 -20.16 -7.27
CA TYR A 885 25.83 -20.47 -6.30
C TYR A 885 25.41 -21.59 -5.33
N GLU A 886 24.17 -21.59 -4.86
CA GLU A 886 23.63 -22.66 -4.02
C GLU A 886 23.57 -24.01 -4.78
N LEU A 887 23.24 -24.00 -6.07
CA LEU A 887 23.28 -25.21 -6.92
C LEU A 887 24.72 -25.73 -7.09
N GLN A 888 25.71 -24.84 -7.22
CA GLN A 888 27.13 -25.22 -7.25
C GLN A 888 27.54 -25.88 -5.92
N ILE A 889 27.13 -25.33 -4.77
CA ILE A 889 27.40 -25.92 -3.46
C ILE A 889 26.79 -27.33 -3.35
N ARG A 890 25.55 -27.52 -3.81
CA ARG A 890 24.88 -28.84 -3.80
C ARG A 890 25.52 -29.85 -4.75
N GLY A 891 26.06 -29.37 -5.88
CA GLY A 891 26.70 -30.19 -6.89
C GLY A 891 28.05 -30.76 -6.46
N GLY A 892 28.79 -30.04 -5.60
CA GLY A 892 30.15 -30.42 -5.22
C GLY A 892 31.05 -30.51 -6.46
N ASP A 893 31.64 -31.69 -6.70
CA ASP A 893 32.50 -31.94 -7.87
C ASP A 893 31.73 -32.28 -9.17
N LYS A 894 30.40 -32.40 -9.11
CA LYS A 894 29.55 -32.64 -10.30
C LYS A 894 29.25 -31.33 -11.02
N PRO A 895 29.02 -31.35 -12.35
CA PRO A 895 28.54 -30.15 -13.06
C PRO A 895 27.25 -29.66 -12.41
N ALA A 896 27.22 -28.37 -12.08
CA ALA A 896 26.06 -27.75 -11.45
C ALA A 896 24.82 -27.93 -12.34
N LEU A 897 23.70 -28.28 -11.72
CA LEU A 897 22.41 -28.36 -12.42
C LEU A 897 22.04 -26.98 -12.96
N ASP A 898 21.60 -26.91 -14.21
CA ASP A 898 21.18 -25.64 -14.82
C ASP A 898 19.84 -25.18 -14.19
N LEU A 899 19.83 -23.98 -13.58
CA LEU A 899 18.66 -23.34 -13.00
C LEU A 899 17.47 -23.31 -13.99
N TYR A 900 17.76 -23.09 -15.28
CA TYR A 900 16.73 -22.98 -16.32
C TYR A 900 16.09 -24.32 -16.73
N GLN A 901 16.56 -25.44 -16.19
CA GLN A 901 15.94 -26.76 -16.37
C GLN A 901 14.97 -27.13 -15.24
N LEU A 902 15.09 -26.48 -14.08
CA LEU A 902 14.24 -26.75 -12.93
C LEU A 902 12.78 -26.40 -13.21
N SER A 903 11.85 -27.20 -12.69
CA SER A 903 10.43 -26.88 -12.68
C SER A 903 10.15 -25.62 -11.84
N PRO A 904 9.09 -24.85 -12.13
CA PRO A 904 8.72 -23.69 -11.31
C PRO A 904 8.62 -23.99 -9.80
N SER A 905 8.11 -25.18 -9.42
CA SER A 905 8.07 -25.61 -8.03
C SER A 905 9.47 -25.84 -7.42
N GLU A 906 10.42 -26.39 -8.19
CA GLU A 906 11.81 -26.55 -7.74
C GLU A 906 12.53 -25.21 -7.63
N VAL A 907 12.28 -24.26 -8.54
CA VAL A 907 12.76 -22.87 -8.45
C VAL A 907 12.26 -22.21 -7.16
N LYS A 908 10.96 -22.36 -6.85
CA LYS A 908 10.37 -21.88 -5.59
C LYS A 908 11.03 -22.51 -4.35
N GLN A 909 11.31 -23.81 -4.35
CA GLN A 909 11.98 -24.47 -3.23
C GLN A 909 13.43 -23.99 -3.06
N LEU A 910 14.18 -23.87 -4.15
CA LEU A 910 15.53 -23.34 -4.13
C LEU A 910 15.58 -21.90 -3.59
N LEU A 911 14.59 -21.08 -3.98
CA LEU A 911 14.43 -19.72 -3.43
C LEU A 911 14.18 -19.73 -1.91
N LEU A 912 13.32 -20.63 -1.41
CA LEU A 912 13.09 -20.77 0.03
C LEU A 912 14.37 -21.19 0.77
N ASP A 913 15.15 -22.10 0.19
CA ASP A 913 16.40 -22.60 0.79
C ASP A 913 17.49 -21.52 0.91
N ILE A 914 17.54 -20.55 -0.02
CA ILE A 914 18.48 -19.41 0.07
C ILE A 914 17.97 -18.32 1.02
N LEU A 915 16.66 -18.14 1.14
CA LEU A 915 16.07 -17.15 2.06
C LEU A 915 16.16 -17.58 3.52
N GLN A 916 16.19 -18.87 3.82
CA GLN A 916 16.28 -19.36 5.20
C GLN A 916 17.64 -19.00 5.85
N PRO A 917 17.66 -18.25 6.99
CA PRO A 917 18.90 -17.78 7.61
C PRO A 917 19.77 -18.87 8.28
N GLN A 918 19.22 -20.07 8.49
CA GLN A 918 19.76 -21.09 9.42
C GLN A 918 19.75 -22.51 8.83
N GLN A 919 20.31 -22.70 7.63
CA GLN A 919 20.71 -24.03 7.20
C GLN A 919 21.93 -24.47 8.05
N ASN A 920 21.67 -25.24 9.13
CA ASN A 920 22.70 -25.83 9.99
C ASN A 920 23.71 -26.60 9.11
N GLY A 921 24.95 -26.11 9.01
CA GLY A 921 26.02 -26.77 8.26
C GLY A 921 26.72 -25.95 7.17
N ARG A 922 26.22 -24.76 6.79
CA ARG A 922 26.94 -23.88 5.85
C ARG A 922 28.20 -23.28 6.49
N CYS A 923 29.32 -23.28 5.76
CA CYS A 923 30.51 -22.54 6.17
C CYS A 923 30.27 -21.02 6.08
N TRP A 924 31.08 -20.23 6.79
CA TRP A 924 30.89 -18.78 6.86
C TRP A 924 31.08 -18.09 5.52
N LEU A 925 31.96 -18.62 4.66
CA LEU A 925 32.16 -18.11 3.30
C LEU A 925 30.85 -18.13 2.50
N ASN A 926 30.18 -19.28 2.49
CA ASN A 926 28.93 -19.48 1.74
C ASN A 926 27.81 -18.62 2.33
N ARG A 927 27.75 -18.52 3.66
CA ARG A 927 26.78 -17.66 4.34
C ARG A 927 26.94 -16.19 3.95
N ARG A 928 28.17 -15.66 3.99
CA ARG A 928 28.45 -14.27 3.60
C ARG A 928 28.19 -14.02 2.11
N GLN A 929 28.46 -15.00 1.24
CA GLN A 929 28.15 -14.89 -0.19
C GLN A 929 26.63 -14.79 -0.44
N ILE A 930 25.84 -15.66 0.20
CA ILE A 930 24.37 -15.66 0.04
C ILE A 930 23.76 -14.42 0.68
N ASP A 931 24.03 -14.15 1.96
CA ASP A 931 23.48 -12.98 2.68
C ASP A 931 23.91 -11.66 2.02
N GLY A 932 25.13 -11.60 1.47
CA GLY A 932 25.62 -10.48 0.68
C GLY A 932 24.84 -10.26 -0.61
N SER A 933 24.52 -11.34 -1.34
CA SER A 933 23.75 -11.28 -2.58
C SER A 933 22.28 -10.89 -2.34
N LEU A 934 21.75 -11.27 -1.17
CA LEU A 934 20.41 -10.91 -0.72
C LEU A 934 20.30 -9.49 -0.13
N ASN A 935 21.40 -8.75 0.02
CA ASN A 935 21.46 -7.49 0.76
C ASN A 935 20.89 -7.59 2.18
N ARG A 936 21.08 -8.73 2.85
CA ARG A 936 20.54 -8.94 4.18
C ARG A 936 21.37 -8.21 5.23
N THR A 937 20.70 -7.47 6.12
CA THR A 937 21.31 -6.73 7.23
C THR A 937 20.75 -7.16 8.58
N PRO A 938 21.48 -6.98 9.69
CA PRO A 938 20.97 -7.25 11.04
C PRO A 938 19.81 -6.31 11.45
N THR A 939 19.05 -6.72 12.47
CA THR A 939 17.97 -5.90 13.04
C THR A 939 18.50 -4.58 13.61
N GLY A 940 17.85 -3.46 13.27
CA GLY A 940 18.27 -2.12 13.71
C GLY A 940 19.54 -1.61 13.03
N PHE A 941 19.98 -2.24 11.93
CA PHE A 941 21.20 -1.84 11.22
C PHE A 941 21.19 -0.37 10.78
N TYR A 942 20.12 0.09 10.11
CA TYR A 942 20.05 1.47 9.63
C TYR A 942 20.05 2.48 10.78
N ASP A 943 19.27 2.22 11.83
CA ASP A 943 19.25 3.04 13.05
C ASP A 943 20.66 3.20 13.66
N ARG A 944 21.45 2.13 13.66
CA ARG A 944 22.85 2.15 14.12
C ARG A 944 23.75 2.95 13.18
N VAL A 945 23.57 2.84 11.86
CA VAL A 945 24.30 3.66 10.89
C VAL A 945 24.01 5.15 11.09
N TRP A 946 22.77 5.52 11.43
CA TRP A 946 22.43 6.89 11.82
C TRP A 946 23.24 7.36 13.03
N GLN A 947 23.31 6.56 14.10
CA GLN A 947 24.09 6.89 15.30
C GLN A 947 25.59 7.01 15.02
N ILE A 948 26.13 6.17 14.11
CA ILE A 948 27.52 6.31 13.66
C ILE A 948 27.68 7.66 12.96
N LEU A 949 26.77 7.99 12.03
CA LEU A 949 26.84 9.24 11.27
C LEU A 949 26.77 10.49 12.17
N GLU A 950 26.00 10.45 13.26
CA GLU A 950 25.97 11.52 14.28
C GLU A 950 27.35 11.77 14.92
N ARG A 951 28.21 10.74 14.99
CA ARG A 951 29.55 10.79 15.61
C ARG A 951 30.70 10.68 14.62
N THR A 952 30.42 10.84 13.33
CA THR A 952 31.43 10.85 12.27
C THR A 952 31.38 12.16 11.50
N PRO A 953 32.18 13.16 11.90
CA PRO A 953 32.38 14.38 11.11
C PRO A 953 32.74 14.04 9.67
N ASN A 954 32.19 14.79 8.71
CA ASN A 954 32.37 14.55 7.27
C ASN A 954 31.87 13.20 6.72
N GLY A 955 31.31 12.30 7.53
CA GLY A 955 30.59 11.11 7.09
C GLY A 955 31.43 9.86 6.80
N ILE A 956 30.87 8.92 6.03
CA ILE A 956 31.42 7.56 5.84
C ILE A 956 31.73 7.33 4.37
N ILE A 957 32.86 6.70 4.05
CA ILE A 957 33.24 6.30 2.69
C ILE A 957 33.34 4.77 2.60
N VAL A 958 32.78 4.21 1.53
CA VAL A 958 32.87 2.78 1.20
C VAL A 958 32.79 2.56 -0.31
N ALA A 959 33.67 1.73 -0.86
CA ALA A 959 33.76 1.42 -2.29
C ALA A 959 33.73 2.68 -3.18
N GLY A 960 34.41 3.75 -2.73
CA GLY A 960 34.46 5.05 -3.41
C GLY A 960 33.17 5.90 -3.34
N LYS A 961 32.08 5.41 -2.74
CA LYS A 961 30.88 6.21 -2.45
C LYS A 961 30.99 6.88 -1.09
N HIS A 962 30.51 8.11 -1.01
CA HIS A 962 30.52 8.93 0.19
C HIS A 962 29.10 9.12 0.72
N LEU A 963 28.86 8.69 1.96
CA LEU A 963 27.67 9.02 2.75
C LEU A 963 28.03 10.21 3.65
N PRO A 964 27.71 11.44 3.26
CA PRO A 964 28.10 12.61 4.04
C PRO A 964 27.27 12.70 5.32
N GLN A 965 27.85 13.25 6.39
CA GLN A 965 27.10 13.55 7.61
C GLN A 965 26.06 14.66 7.36
N GLN A 966 26.49 15.75 6.72
CA GLN A 966 25.64 16.83 6.25
C GLN A 966 25.65 16.87 4.72
N PRO A 967 24.49 16.98 4.05
CA PRO A 967 23.21 17.37 4.60
C PRO A 967 22.34 16.19 5.10
N THR A 968 22.83 14.94 5.12
CA THR A 968 22.00 13.76 5.48
C THR A 968 21.25 13.91 6.81
N LEU A 969 21.92 14.35 7.89
CA LEU A 969 21.26 14.51 9.19
C LEU A 969 20.28 15.70 9.26
N SER A 970 20.46 16.70 8.39
CA SER A 970 19.54 17.85 8.28
C SER A 970 18.35 17.54 7.37
N ASP A 971 18.59 16.85 6.26
CA ASP A 971 17.58 16.42 5.30
C ASP A 971 16.67 15.32 5.83
N MET A 972 17.19 14.39 6.63
CA MET A 972 16.50 13.14 6.94
C MET A 972 16.25 12.97 8.44
N THR A 973 15.52 11.92 8.81
CA THR A 973 15.29 11.49 10.20
C THR A 973 15.62 10.00 10.38
N MET A 974 16.13 9.63 11.55
CA MET A 974 16.62 8.28 11.90
C MET A 974 15.72 7.12 11.42
N TYR A 975 14.40 7.26 11.60
CA TYR A 975 13.43 6.19 11.35
C TYR A 975 12.74 6.26 9.99
N GLU A 976 13.19 7.12 9.08
CA GLU A 976 12.57 7.24 7.76
C GLU A 976 13.21 6.29 6.75
N MET A 977 12.37 5.75 5.87
CA MET A 977 12.78 4.76 4.86
C MET A 977 13.80 5.33 3.86
N ASN A 978 13.75 6.63 3.59
CA ASN A 978 14.68 7.29 2.66
C ASN A 978 16.11 7.25 3.13
N PHE A 979 16.35 7.42 4.44
CA PHE A 979 17.68 7.27 5.02
C PHE A 979 18.19 5.83 4.87
N SER A 980 17.36 4.83 5.20
CA SER A 980 17.72 3.43 5.04
C SER A 980 18.10 3.10 3.58
N LEU A 981 17.37 3.66 2.61
CA LEU A 981 17.65 3.49 1.19
C LEU A 981 18.93 4.21 0.71
N LEU A 982 19.26 5.35 1.30
CA LEU A 982 20.52 6.05 1.04
C LEU A 982 21.72 5.21 1.51
N VAL A 983 21.61 4.59 2.69
CA VAL A 983 22.62 3.66 3.21
C VAL A 983 22.76 2.45 2.28
N GLU A 984 21.65 1.89 1.81
CA GLU A 984 21.67 0.78 0.83
C GLU A 984 22.32 1.15 -0.49
N ASP A 985 22.05 2.34 -1.03
CA ASP A 985 22.66 2.82 -2.27
C ASP A 985 24.17 3.05 -2.10
N THR A 986 24.59 3.51 -0.91
CA THR A 986 26.01 3.66 -0.57
C THR A 986 26.72 2.32 -0.55
N LEU A 987 26.11 1.28 0.05
CA LEU A 987 26.65 -0.08 0.06
C LEU A 987 26.47 -0.83 -1.28
N GLY A 988 25.65 -0.29 -2.19
CA GLY A 988 25.28 -0.93 -3.46
C GLY A 988 26.42 -1.05 -4.48
N ASN A 989 27.46 -0.23 -4.34
CA ASN A 989 28.65 -0.24 -5.19
C ASN A 989 29.66 -1.36 -4.85
N ILE A 990 29.38 -2.15 -3.81
CA ILE A 990 30.24 -3.27 -3.44
C ILE A 990 29.92 -4.45 -4.37
N ASP A 991 30.82 -4.74 -5.31
CA ASP A 991 30.64 -5.80 -6.31
C ASP A 991 30.71 -7.22 -5.71
N GLN A 992 31.43 -7.39 -4.59
CA GLN A 992 31.64 -8.70 -3.97
C GLN A 992 30.67 -8.93 -2.81
N PRO A 993 29.73 -9.90 -2.90
CA PRO A 993 28.79 -10.22 -1.83
C PRO A 993 29.44 -10.48 -0.47
N ARG A 994 30.54 -11.25 -0.46
CA ARG A 994 31.32 -11.58 0.75
C ARG A 994 31.89 -10.34 1.44
N TYR A 995 32.42 -9.40 0.65
CA TYR A 995 32.99 -8.16 1.16
C TYR A 995 31.91 -7.25 1.75
N ARG A 996 30.76 -7.16 1.08
CA ARG A 996 29.60 -6.39 1.56
C ARG A 996 29.19 -6.82 2.98
N GLN A 997 29.17 -8.12 3.26
CA GLN A 997 28.84 -8.61 4.61
C GLN A 997 29.90 -8.26 5.65
N ILE A 998 31.19 -8.25 5.30
CA ILE A 998 32.24 -7.77 6.22
C ILE A 998 32.06 -6.29 6.55
N VAL A 999 31.67 -5.47 5.58
CA VAL A 999 31.38 -4.03 5.81
C VAL A 999 30.16 -3.86 6.72
N VAL A 1000 29.10 -4.66 6.54
CA VAL A 1000 27.93 -4.66 7.43
C VAL A 1000 28.33 -5.07 8.85
N GLU A 1001 29.15 -6.11 9.01
CA GLU A 1001 29.71 -6.52 10.31
C GLU A 1001 30.54 -5.40 10.95
N LEU A 1002 31.37 -4.71 10.16
CA LEU A 1002 32.20 -3.59 10.62
C LEU A 1002 31.34 -2.44 11.14
N LEU A 1003 30.30 -2.02 10.40
CA LEU A 1003 29.41 -0.95 10.86
C LEU A 1003 28.71 -1.32 12.18
N MET A 1004 28.31 -2.58 12.33
CA MET A 1004 27.75 -3.06 13.61
C MET A 1004 28.76 -3.00 14.75
N VAL A 1005 30.03 -3.34 14.49
CA VAL A 1005 31.13 -3.22 15.46
C VAL A 1005 31.36 -1.75 15.83
N VAL A 1006 31.44 -0.84 14.85
CA VAL A 1006 31.62 0.60 15.08
C VAL A 1006 30.48 1.15 15.94
N SER A 1007 29.23 0.81 15.63
CA SER A 1007 28.08 1.22 16.44
C SER A 1007 28.20 0.75 17.89
N ILE A 1008 28.56 -0.51 18.14
CA ILE A 1008 28.71 -1.05 19.50
C ILE A 1008 29.87 -0.36 20.26
N VAL A 1009 30.98 -0.10 19.57
CA VAL A 1009 32.14 0.59 20.15
C VAL A 1009 31.75 2.02 20.56
N LEU A 1010 31.09 2.77 19.69
CA LEU A 1010 30.61 4.12 20.00
C LEU A 1010 29.55 4.10 21.11
N GLU A 1011 28.59 3.18 21.07
CA GLU A 1011 27.55 3.07 22.10
C GLU A 1011 28.13 2.84 23.51
N ARG A 1012 29.21 2.04 23.61
CA ARG A 1012 29.89 1.75 24.88
C ARG A 1012 30.85 2.84 25.35
N ASN A 1013 31.32 3.71 24.46
CA ASN A 1013 32.27 4.77 24.75
C ASN A 1013 31.71 6.10 24.23
N PRO A 1014 30.72 6.70 24.91
CA PRO A 1014 30.05 7.93 24.47
C PRO A 1014 30.99 9.15 24.37
N GLU A 1015 32.14 9.11 25.03
CA GLU A 1015 33.21 10.10 24.98
C GLU A 1015 34.04 10.08 23.68
N LEU A 1016 33.92 9.01 22.88
CA LEU A 1016 34.67 8.84 21.64
C LEU A 1016 33.82 9.28 20.43
N GLU A 1017 34.45 10.06 19.56
CA GLU A 1017 33.95 10.46 18.24
C GLU A 1017 35.08 10.33 17.22
N PHE A 1018 34.74 10.15 15.94
CA PHE A 1018 35.74 10.24 14.88
C PHE A 1018 36.11 11.71 14.64
N GLN A 1019 37.33 11.98 14.15
CA GLN A 1019 37.78 13.35 13.89
C GLN A 1019 37.49 13.84 12.46
N ASP A 1020 37.39 12.91 11.51
CA ASP A 1020 37.15 13.17 10.09
C ASP A 1020 36.35 11.99 9.50
N LYS A 1021 36.15 12.02 8.18
CA LYS A 1021 35.46 10.98 7.43
C LYS A 1021 36.12 9.62 7.64
N VAL A 1022 35.30 8.59 7.80
CA VAL A 1022 35.77 7.22 8.04
C VAL A 1022 35.74 6.43 6.75
N ASP A 1023 36.91 5.94 6.31
CA ASP A 1023 37.05 5.02 5.20
C ASP A 1023 36.92 3.58 5.70
N LEU A 1024 35.78 2.95 5.38
CA LEU A 1024 35.51 1.56 5.77
C LEU A 1024 36.43 0.57 5.06
N ASP A 1025 36.84 0.86 3.82
CA ASP A 1025 37.71 -0.04 3.05
C ASP A 1025 39.10 -0.11 3.68
N ARG A 1026 39.59 1.03 4.18
CA ARG A 1026 40.84 1.11 4.95
C ARG A 1026 40.77 0.28 6.23
N LEU A 1027 39.69 0.43 7.01
CA LEU A 1027 39.50 -0.31 8.26
C LEU A 1027 39.45 -1.83 8.04
N VAL A 1028 38.77 -2.30 6.99
CA VAL A 1028 38.74 -3.73 6.64
C VAL A 1028 40.13 -4.24 6.25
N LYS A 1029 40.89 -3.46 5.48
CA LYS A 1029 42.28 -3.82 5.11
C LYS A 1029 43.20 -3.90 6.34
N GLU A 1030 43.09 -2.96 7.27
CA GLU A 1030 43.86 -2.98 8.52
C GLU A 1030 43.51 -4.20 9.38
N ALA A 1031 42.23 -4.53 9.50
CA ALA A 1031 41.77 -5.74 10.19
C ALA A 1031 42.29 -7.02 9.53
N PHE A 1032 42.28 -7.09 8.19
CA PHE A 1032 42.83 -8.23 7.44
C PHE A 1032 44.34 -8.36 7.62
N ASN A 1033 45.09 -7.25 7.63
CA ASN A 1033 46.53 -7.26 7.89
C ASN A 1033 46.85 -7.81 9.29
N GLU A 1034 46.07 -7.46 10.32
CA GLU A 1034 46.22 -8.03 11.66
C GLU A 1034 45.87 -9.53 11.70
N PHE A 1035 44.83 -9.95 10.98
CA PHE A 1035 44.49 -11.37 10.82
C PHE A 1035 45.62 -12.16 10.14
N GLN A 1036 46.23 -11.61 9.08
CA GLN A 1036 47.37 -12.24 8.40
C GLN A 1036 48.57 -12.38 9.34
N LYS A 1037 48.90 -11.36 10.14
CA LYS A 1037 49.98 -11.41 11.14
C LYS A 1037 49.75 -12.53 12.16
N ASP A 1038 48.52 -12.73 12.59
CA ASP A 1038 48.17 -13.81 13.52
C ASP A 1038 48.22 -15.19 12.86
N GLN A 1039 47.73 -15.34 11.62
CA GLN A 1039 47.83 -16.59 10.85
C GLN A 1039 49.27 -17.00 10.59
N SER A 1040 50.13 -16.06 10.18
CA SER A 1040 51.55 -16.33 9.91
C SER A 1040 52.29 -16.78 11.17
N ARG A 1041 51.91 -16.26 12.35
CA ARG A 1041 52.48 -16.68 13.64
C ARG A 1041 52.04 -18.08 14.09
N LEU A 1042 50.91 -18.60 13.58
CA LEU A 1042 50.30 -19.85 14.05
C LEU A 1042 50.50 -21.04 13.12
N LYS A 1043 50.69 -20.82 11.82
CA LYS A 1043 50.65 -21.89 10.82
C LYS A 1043 51.85 -21.96 9.86
N GLU A 1044 52.86 -21.10 9.97
CA GLU A 1044 53.99 -21.02 9.00
C GLU A 1044 53.53 -20.94 7.53
N ILE A 1045 52.35 -20.35 7.27
CA ILE A 1045 51.81 -20.16 5.90
C ILE A 1045 52.26 -18.79 5.38
N GLU A 1046 52.74 -18.74 4.14
CA GLU A 1046 53.07 -17.49 3.42
C GLU A 1046 51.86 -16.54 3.33
N LYS A 1047 52.12 -15.23 3.20
CA LYS A 1047 51.05 -14.23 3.04
C LYS A 1047 50.17 -14.59 1.83
N GLN A 1048 48.91 -14.93 2.09
CA GLN A 1048 47.90 -15.08 1.03
C GLN A 1048 47.31 -13.70 0.70
N ASP A 1049 47.41 -13.26 -0.55
CA ASP A 1049 46.79 -12.00 -1.01
C ASP A 1049 45.25 -12.08 -1.06
N ASP A 1050 44.67 -13.28 -1.04
CA ASP A 1050 43.23 -13.51 -1.09
C ASP A 1050 42.58 -13.53 0.31
N MET A 1051 41.47 -12.79 0.47
CA MET A 1051 40.69 -12.71 1.72
C MET A 1051 39.81 -13.94 1.99
N THR A 1052 39.80 -14.97 1.14
CA THR A 1052 38.95 -16.16 1.31
C THR A 1052 39.04 -16.80 2.69
N SER A 1053 40.24 -16.95 3.26
CA SER A 1053 40.43 -17.49 4.63
C SER A 1053 39.81 -16.59 5.71
N PHE A 1054 39.86 -15.27 5.53
CA PHE A 1054 39.24 -14.30 6.41
C PHE A 1054 37.71 -14.35 6.30
N TYR A 1055 37.18 -14.42 5.07
CA TYR A 1055 35.74 -14.59 4.82
C TYR A 1055 35.16 -15.90 5.36
N ASN A 1056 35.96 -16.95 5.49
CA ASN A 1056 35.52 -18.21 6.08
C ASN A 1056 35.66 -18.26 7.62
N THR A 1057 36.22 -17.22 8.23
CA THR A 1057 36.40 -17.15 9.69
C THR A 1057 35.09 -16.69 10.37
N PRO A 1058 34.65 -17.35 11.47
CA PRO A 1058 33.48 -16.93 12.24
C PRO A 1058 33.57 -15.48 12.75
N PRO A 1059 32.45 -14.76 12.90
CA PRO A 1059 32.46 -13.39 13.43
C PRO A 1059 32.80 -13.32 14.91
N LEU A 1060 32.25 -14.22 15.72
CA LEU A 1060 32.44 -14.26 17.17
C LEU A 1060 33.60 -15.19 17.58
N GLY A 1061 34.31 -14.82 18.65
CA GLY A 1061 35.41 -15.59 19.25
C GLY A 1061 36.70 -14.78 19.35
N LYS A 1062 37.68 -15.25 20.15
CA LYS A 1062 38.95 -14.52 20.40
C LYS A 1062 39.77 -14.22 19.14
N LYS A 1063 39.57 -15.01 18.08
CA LYS A 1063 40.18 -14.84 16.75
C LYS A 1063 39.10 -14.77 15.65
N GLY A 1064 37.91 -14.29 16.00
CA GLY A 1064 36.83 -14.05 15.04
C GLY A 1064 37.05 -12.75 14.26
N THR A 1065 36.36 -12.59 13.13
CA THR A 1065 36.51 -11.38 12.29
C THR A 1065 36.17 -10.11 13.08
N CYS A 1066 35.16 -10.13 13.95
CA CYS A 1066 34.80 -8.97 14.77
C CYS A 1066 35.92 -8.51 15.71
N SER A 1067 36.75 -9.42 16.24
CA SER A 1067 37.87 -9.02 17.11
C SER A 1067 38.93 -8.21 16.36
N TYR A 1068 39.23 -8.59 15.12
CA TYR A 1068 40.16 -7.84 14.27
C TYR A 1068 39.57 -6.50 13.82
N LEU A 1069 38.27 -6.48 13.47
CA LEU A 1069 37.55 -5.24 13.15
C LEU A 1069 37.51 -4.27 14.34
N THR A 1070 37.19 -4.75 15.55
CA THR A 1070 37.20 -3.92 16.76
C THR A 1070 38.58 -3.33 17.03
N LYS A 1071 39.66 -4.10 16.83
CA LYS A 1071 41.02 -3.62 17.02
C LYS A 1071 41.36 -2.48 16.04
N ALA A 1072 41.01 -2.63 14.77
CA ALA A 1072 41.21 -1.57 13.77
C ALA A 1072 40.42 -0.30 14.11
N VAL A 1073 39.15 -0.43 14.49
CA VAL A 1073 38.29 0.69 14.89
C VAL A 1073 38.81 1.42 16.13
N MET A 1074 39.21 0.67 17.18
CA MET A 1074 39.74 1.25 18.40
C MET A 1074 41.06 1.99 18.17
N ASN A 1075 41.95 1.46 17.35
CA ASN A 1075 43.20 2.15 17.01
C ASN A 1075 42.90 3.50 16.34
N LEU A 1076 41.97 3.54 15.39
CA LEU A 1076 41.58 4.78 14.72
C LEU A 1076 40.94 5.81 15.68
N LEU A 1077 40.09 5.35 16.61
CA LEU A 1077 39.45 6.24 17.59
C LEU A 1077 40.44 6.77 18.63
N LEU A 1078 41.41 5.97 19.05
CA LEU A 1078 42.43 6.35 20.04
C LEU A 1078 43.54 7.24 19.46
N GLU A 1079 43.68 7.31 18.15
CA GLU A 1079 44.55 8.28 17.48
C GLU A 1079 43.98 9.71 17.53
N GLY A 1080 42.72 9.89 17.96
CA GLY A 1080 42.05 11.19 18.10
C GLY A 1080 42.05 11.79 19.52
N GLU A 1081 41.76 13.09 19.62
CA GLU A 1081 41.54 13.83 20.87
C GLU A 1081 40.22 13.41 21.54
N VAL A 1082 40.29 13.06 22.83
CA VAL A 1082 39.11 12.70 23.66
C VAL A 1082 38.43 13.99 24.13
N LYS A 1083 37.11 14.11 23.92
CA LYS A 1083 36.34 15.24 24.47
C LYS A 1083 36.27 15.13 26.00
N SER A 1084 36.63 16.19 26.72
CA SER A 1084 36.32 16.33 28.14
C SER A 1084 34.83 16.63 28.31
N ASN A 1085 34.04 15.65 28.77
CA ASN A 1085 32.67 15.92 29.19
C ASN A 1085 32.70 16.77 30.47
N ASN A 1086 32.20 18.01 30.40
CA ASN A 1086 32.07 18.89 31.56
C ASN A 1086 30.87 18.58 32.46
N ASP A 1087 30.08 17.54 32.15
CA ASP A 1087 28.87 17.17 32.88
C ASP A 1087 28.92 15.75 33.47
N ASP A 1088 30.04 15.36 34.08
CA ASP A 1088 30.06 14.19 34.98
C ASP A 1088 30.82 14.51 36.29
N PRO A 1089 30.16 14.45 37.46
CA PRO A 1089 30.79 14.70 38.76
C PRO A 1089 31.48 13.41 39.24
N CYS A 1090 32.54 12.98 38.56
CA CYS A 1090 33.40 11.89 39.03
C CYS A 1090 34.85 12.12 38.61
N LEU A 1091 35.50 13.11 39.24
CA LEU A 1091 36.95 13.11 39.38
C LEU A 1091 37.30 12.09 40.49
N ILE A 1092 37.94 10.98 40.13
CA ILE A 1092 38.66 10.15 41.10
C ILE A 1092 40.11 10.64 41.13
N SER A 1093 40.53 11.01 42.34
CA SER A 1093 41.87 11.46 42.74
C SER A 1093 42.99 10.50 42.39
#